data_AF-A0A4V5PBA0-F1
#
_entry.id   AF-A0A4V5PBA0-F1
#
_cell.length_a   1.000
_cell.length_b   1.000
_cell.length_c   1.000
_cell.angle_alpha   90.00
_cell.angle_beta   90.00
_cell.angle_gamma   90.00
#
_symmetry.space_group_name_H-M   'P 1'
#
loop_
_entity.id
_entity.type
_entity.pdbx_description
1 polymer ?
#
loop_
_entity_poly.entity_id
_entity_poly.type
_entity_poly.pdbx_seq_one_letter_code
_entity_poly.pdbx_strand_id
1 'polypeptide(L)'
;GSGLPGVSPKRSLTVSVCLSVVETLLNTKLETADLKWVTFPQVEGQWEELSGLDEEQHSVRTYEVCDVQRAPGLAHWLRTGWVPRRGAVHVYATLRFTMLECVSLPRAGRSCKETFTVFYFESDADTATAHTPAWMENPYIKVDTVAAEHLTRKRPGAEATGKVNVKTLRLGPLTKAGFYLAFQDQGACMALLSLHLFYKKCAQLTVNLTCFPETVPRELVVPVAGSCVADAVPAPGPSPSLYCREDGQWAGQPVTGCSCAPGFEAAEGNTRCRACAQGTFKPLSGEGSCQPCPANSHSNTIGSPVCQCRIGYFRARTDPRGAPCTTPPSAPRSVVPRLNGSSLRLEWSAPLESGGREDLTYALRCRECRPGGSCTPCGGDLTFDPGPRDLMEPWVAIRGLRPDFTYTFEVTAVNGVSSLASGPVPFEAVNVTTDREVPPPVSDIRVTRSSPSSLSLAWAVPRAPSGAVLDYEVKYHEKGAEGPSSVRFLKTSENRAELRGLKRGASYLVQVRARSEAGYGPFGQEHHSQTQLDENESWREQLALIAGTAVVGAVLVLVVVVIAVLCLRKQSNGREAEYSDKHGQYLIGHGTKVYIDPFTYEDPNEAVREFAKEIDVSYVKIEECFYLSFQVINAIEQDYRLPPPPDCPTSLHQLMLDCWQKDRNARPRFPQVVSALDKMIRNPASLKIVARENGGASHPLLDQRQPHYSAFGSVGEWLRAIKMGRYEESFAAAGFGSFELVSQISTEDLLRIGVTLAGHQKKILASVQHMKSQAKPGASGGSGTPAPQY
;
A
#
# COMPACT_ATOMS: atom_id res chain seq x y z
N GLY A 1 -32.38 -33.54 -19.43
CA GLY A 1 -32.46 -32.76 -18.18
C GLY A 1 -31.07 -32.37 -17.76
N SER A 2 -30.86 -31.13 -17.31
CA SER A 2 -29.56 -30.59 -16.91
C SER A 2 -29.21 -30.95 -15.46
N GLY A 3 -28.13 -31.69 -15.24
CA GLY A 3 -27.57 -31.91 -13.91
C GLY A 3 -26.83 -30.67 -13.41
N LEU A 4 -27.07 -30.27 -12.16
CA LEU A 4 -26.33 -29.20 -11.51
C LEU A 4 -24.94 -29.70 -11.07
N PRO A 5 -23.85 -28.92 -11.27
CA PRO A 5 -22.56 -29.24 -10.70
C PRO A 5 -22.59 -29.05 -9.17
N GLY A 6 -22.01 -30.00 -8.43
CA GLY A 6 -22.01 -29.97 -6.97
C GLY A 6 -21.17 -28.81 -6.41
N VAL A 7 -21.74 -28.06 -5.46
CA VAL A 7 -21.00 -27.04 -4.71
C VAL A 7 -19.99 -27.74 -3.81
N SER A 8 -18.70 -27.57 -4.10
CA SER A 8 -17.63 -28.00 -3.21
C SER A 8 -17.69 -27.20 -1.90
N PRO A 9 -17.69 -27.84 -0.72
CA PRO A 9 -17.77 -27.12 0.53
C PRO A 9 -16.49 -26.29 0.71
N LYS A 10 -16.63 -24.97 0.83
CA LYS A 10 -15.56 -24.10 1.31
C LYS A 10 -15.11 -24.66 2.67
N ARG A 11 -13.88 -25.20 2.74
CA ARG A 11 -13.22 -25.48 4.02
C ARG A 11 -12.94 -24.15 4.68
N SER A 12 -13.90 -23.67 5.46
CA SER A 12 -13.60 -22.73 6.55
C SER A 12 -12.50 -23.39 7.39
N LEU A 13 -11.35 -22.75 7.51
CA LEU A 13 -10.43 -23.10 8.58
C LEU A 13 -11.10 -22.65 9.87
N THR A 14 -11.88 -23.55 10.47
CA THR A 14 -12.25 -23.45 11.87
C THR A 14 -10.93 -23.40 12.64
N VAL A 15 -10.54 -22.18 13.04
CA VAL A 15 -9.43 -22.00 13.98
C VAL A 15 -9.73 -22.90 15.15
N SER A 16 -8.87 -23.90 15.40
CA SER A 16 -9.08 -24.86 16.47
C SER A 16 -9.28 -24.07 17.75
N VAL A 17 -10.44 -24.23 18.39
CA VAL A 17 -10.82 -23.38 19.52
C VAL A 17 -9.82 -23.66 20.64
N CYS A 18 -8.84 -22.76 20.78
CA CYS A 18 -7.80 -22.86 21.79
C CYS A 18 -8.49 -22.79 23.15
N LEU A 19 -8.65 -23.98 23.76
CA LEU A 19 -9.25 -24.15 25.08
C LEU A 19 -8.50 -23.24 26.06
N SER A 20 -9.25 -22.51 26.87
CA SER A 20 -8.64 -21.56 27.80
C SER A 20 -7.79 -22.30 28.82
N VAL A 21 -6.54 -21.88 28.98
CA VAL A 21 -5.59 -22.59 29.85
C VAL A 21 -5.90 -22.21 31.28
N VAL A 22 -6.13 -23.24 32.10
CA VAL A 22 -6.44 -23.13 33.52
C VAL A 22 -5.16 -23.35 34.32
N GLU A 23 -4.61 -22.28 34.89
CA GLU A 23 -3.44 -22.34 35.77
C GLU A 23 -3.92 -22.56 37.21
N THR A 24 -3.56 -23.70 37.82
CA THR A 24 -3.95 -24.04 39.19
C THR A 24 -3.01 -23.40 40.21
N LEU A 25 -3.58 -22.76 41.24
CA LEU A 25 -2.87 -22.17 42.37
C LEU A 25 -2.89 -23.08 43.61
N LEU A 26 -3.99 -23.81 43.84
CA LEU A 26 -4.19 -24.80 44.91
C LEU A 26 -5.29 -25.78 44.49
N ASN A 27 -5.13 -27.08 44.76
CA ASN A 27 -6.21 -28.05 44.56
C ASN A 27 -6.16 -29.15 45.63
N THR A 28 -7.04 -29.10 46.62
CA THR A 28 -7.01 -30.02 47.77
C THR A 28 -7.31 -31.49 47.42
N LYS A 29 -7.82 -31.76 46.21
CA LYS A 29 -7.96 -33.14 45.68
C LYS A 29 -6.61 -33.77 45.30
N LEU A 30 -5.55 -32.98 45.18
CA LEU A 30 -4.20 -33.44 44.83
C LEU A 30 -3.25 -33.48 46.05
N GLU A 31 -3.68 -32.96 47.20
CA GLU A 31 -2.88 -32.90 48.42
C GLU A 31 -3.05 -34.20 49.22
N THR A 32 -1.98 -35.00 49.31
CA THR A 32 -1.98 -36.30 50.00
C THR A 32 -1.50 -36.22 51.46
N ALA A 33 -1.24 -35.01 51.95
CA ALA A 33 -0.82 -34.71 53.32
C ALA A 33 -1.89 -33.86 54.05
N ASP A 34 -1.80 -33.75 55.37
CA ASP A 34 -2.70 -32.87 56.15
C ASP A 34 -2.56 -31.41 55.71
N LEU A 35 -3.69 -30.76 55.48
CA LEU A 35 -3.80 -29.40 54.96
C LEU A 35 -3.45 -28.34 56.02
N LYS A 36 -3.71 -28.64 57.31
CA LYS A 36 -3.34 -27.81 58.48
C LYS A 36 -3.80 -26.36 58.38
N TRP A 37 -4.98 -26.16 57.79
CA TRP A 37 -5.63 -24.86 57.73
C TRP A 37 -6.00 -24.38 59.14
N VAL A 38 -5.99 -23.07 59.32
CA VAL A 38 -6.10 -22.45 60.65
C VAL A 38 -7.56 -22.20 60.99
N THR A 39 -8.01 -22.70 62.13
CA THR A 39 -9.40 -22.58 62.59
C THR A 39 -9.53 -21.65 63.80
N PHE A 40 -10.70 -21.03 63.96
CA PHE A 40 -11.00 -20.14 65.09
C PHE A 40 -12.50 -20.05 65.37
N PRO A 41 -12.95 -20.02 66.64
CA PRO A 41 -12.17 -20.24 67.86
C PRO A 41 -11.79 -21.72 68.05
N GLN A 42 -10.69 -21.97 68.75
CA GLN A 42 -10.18 -23.31 69.04
C GLN A 42 -10.96 -23.95 70.20
N VAL A 43 -12.19 -24.39 69.90
CA VAL A 43 -13.15 -25.00 70.84
C VAL A 43 -13.85 -26.21 70.19
N GLU A 44 -14.52 -27.04 70.98
CA GLU A 44 -15.34 -28.14 70.44
C GLU A 44 -16.45 -27.60 69.50
N GLY A 45 -16.73 -28.32 68.40
CA GLY A 45 -17.67 -27.86 67.38
C GLY A 45 -17.11 -26.83 66.39
N GLN A 46 -15.80 -26.57 66.40
CA GLN A 46 -15.12 -25.83 65.34
C GLN A 46 -15.09 -26.60 64.01
N TRP A 47 -14.38 -26.07 63.01
CA TRP A 47 -14.04 -26.83 61.80
C TRP A 47 -12.99 -27.91 62.12
N GLU A 48 -13.24 -29.15 61.73
CA GLU A 48 -12.36 -30.29 61.99
C GLU A 48 -11.82 -30.89 60.68
N GLU A 49 -10.53 -31.23 60.63
CA GLU A 49 -9.89 -31.87 59.47
C GLU A 49 -10.10 -33.39 59.51
N LEU A 50 -10.78 -33.93 58.50
CA LEU A 50 -11.15 -35.34 58.40
C LEU A 50 -10.53 -36.00 57.16
N SER A 51 -10.52 -37.35 57.19
CA SER A 51 -10.12 -38.18 56.07
C SER A 51 -11.38 -38.62 55.31
N GLY A 52 -11.57 -38.13 54.09
CA GLY A 52 -12.64 -38.53 53.19
C GLY A 52 -12.15 -39.47 52.07
N LEU A 53 -13.10 -40.07 51.36
CA LEU A 53 -12.88 -40.66 50.04
C LEU A 53 -13.62 -39.81 49.00
N ASP A 54 -13.01 -39.58 47.84
CA ASP A 54 -13.69 -38.92 46.72
C ASP A 54 -14.53 -39.89 45.87
N GLU A 55 -15.20 -39.36 44.84
CA GLU A 55 -16.05 -40.13 43.91
C GLU A 55 -15.24 -41.20 43.17
N GLU A 56 -13.92 -40.99 43.07
CA GLU A 56 -12.92 -41.83 42.44
C GLU A 56 -12.18 -42.76 43.44
N GLN A 57 -12.61 -42.76 44.72
CA GLN A 57 -12.07 -43.57 45.84
C GLN A 57 -10.61 -43.27 46.26
N HIS A 58 -10.11 -42.07 45.97
CA HIS A 58 -8.86 -41.58 46.54
C HIS A 58 -9.09 -40.99 47.94
N SER A 59 -8.12 -41.17 48.82
CA SER A 59 -8.10 -40.51 50.15
C SER A 59 -7.85 -39.02 49.98
N VAL A 60 -8.75 -38.19 50.50
CA VAL A 60 -8.70 -36.72 50.43
C VAL A 60 -8.88 -36.10 51.80
N ARG A 61 -8.30 -34.91 52.01
CA ARG A 61 -8.54 -34.10 53.23
C ARG A 61 -9.79 -33.24 53.06
N THR A 62 -10.72 -33.34 54.00
CA THR A 62 -11.99 -32.60 54.04
C THR A 62 -12.12 -31.83 55.35
N TYR A 63 -12.89 -30.74 55.37
CA TYR A 63 -13.18 -29.99 56.59
C TYR A 63 -14.68 -30.01 56.89
N GLU A 64 -15.06 -30.49 58.08
CA GLU A 64 -16.47 -30.54 58.53
C GLU A 64 -16.72 -29.58 59.70
N VAL A 65 -17.92 -29.00 59.78
CA VAL A 65 -18.41 -28.22 60.93
C VAL A 65 -19.89 -28.52 61.15
N CYS A 66 -20.30 -28.79 62.39
CA CYS A 66 -21.70 -29.11 62.73
C CYS A 66 -22.02 -28.83 64.22
N ASP A 67 -21.82 -27.60 64.68
CA ASP A 67 -22.14 -27.20 66.06
C ASP A 67 -23.65 -26.95 66.24
N VAL A 68 -24.35 -27.98 66.75
CA VAL A 68 -25.79 -27.96 67.04
C VAL A 68 -26.11 -27.28 68.39
N GLN A 69 -25.12 -26.97 69.23
CA GLN A 69 -25.30 -26.38 70.57
C GLN A 69 -24.72 -24.95 70.71
N ARG A 70 -24.35 -24.34 69.58
CA ARG A 70 -23.68 -23.05 69.45
C ARG A 70 -24.22 -21.92 70.32
N ALA A 71 -23.30 -21.21 70.98
CA ALA A 71 -23.58 -19.94 71.66
C ALA A 71 -23.99 -18.84 70.65
N PRO A 72 -25.08 -18.08 70.88
CA PRO A 72 -25.56 -17.08 69.94
C PRO A 72 -24.52 -16.00 69.59
N GLY A 73 -24.31 -15.77 68.29
CA GLY A 73 -23.44 -14.70 67.77
C GLY A 73 -21.97 -15.10 67.57
N LEU A 74 -21.55 -16.31 67.95
CA LEU A 74 -20.22 -16.82 67.65
C LEU A 74 -20.15 -17.34 66.20
N ALA A 75 -19.07 -17.02 65.48
CA ALA A 75 -18.82 -17.47 64.11
C ALA A 75 -17.57 -18.34 64.05
N HIS A 76 -17.65 -19.50 63.38
CA HIS A 76 -16.56 -20.47 63.30
C HIS A 76 -15.85 -20.31 61.95
N TRP A 77 -14.57 -19.92 62.01
CA TRP A 77 -13.72 -19.62 60.86
C TRP A 77 -12.74 -20.75 60.55
N LEU A 78 -12.40 -20.87 59.27
CA LEU A 78 -11.37 -21.75 58.71
C LEU A 78 -10.61 -20.97 57.63
N ARG A 79 -9.27 -20.94 57.67
CA ARG A 79 -8.43 -20.20 56.71
C ARG A 79 -7.34 -21.08 56.11
N THR A 80 -7.18 -21.01 54.79
CA THR A 80 -6.10 -21.69 54.06
C THR A 80 -4.70 -21.23 54.51
N GLY A 81 -3.67 -21.99 54.11
CA GLY A 81 -2.31 -21.43 53.97
C GLY A 81 -2.26 -20.28 52.96
N TRP A 82 -1.11 -19.60 52.88
CA TRP A 82 -0.90 -18.51 51.91
C TRP A 82 -0.78 -19.06 50.48
N VAL A 83 -1.54 -18.46 49.55
CA VAL A 83 -1.61 -18.85 48.14
C VAL A 83 -0.94 -17.76 47.29
N PRO A 84 0.21 -18.03 46.63
CA PRO A 84 0.85 -17.06 45.74
C PRO A 84 0.00 -16.86 44.48
N ARG A 85 -0.31 -15.62 44.10
CA ARG A 85 -1.20 -15.38 42.94
C ARG A 85 -0.55 -15.62 41.56
N ARG A 86 0.79 -15.78 41.53
CA ARG A 86 1.70 -15.96 40.36
C ARG A 86 1.69 -14.85 39.29
N GLY A 87 0.53 -14.30 38.99
CA GLY A 87 0.28 -13.32 37.93
C GLY A 87 -1.22 -13.03 37.71
N ALA A 88 -2.11 -13.83 38.30
CA ALA A 88 -3.55 -13.64 38.26
C ALA A 88 -3.98 -12.23 38.70
N VAL A 89 -4.95 -11.64 38.00
CA VAL A 89 -5.72 -10.48 38.51
C VAL A 89 -7.03 -10.98 39.13
N HIS A 90 -7.67 -11.96 38.50
CA HIS A 90 -8.82 -12.66 39.06
C HIS A 90 -8.50 -14.14 39.28
N VAL A 91 -8.97 -14.67 40.40
CA VAL A 91 -8.88 -16.09 40.76
C VAL A 91 -10.29 -16.63 40.88
N TYR A 92 -10.51 -17.83 40.36
CA TYR A 92 -11.74 -18.59 40.53
C TYR A 92 -11.53 -19.62 41.64
N ALA A 93 -12.51 -19.72 42.54
CA ALA A 93 -12.54 -20.71 43.60
C ALA A 93 -13.72 -21.66 43.38
N THR A 94 -13.45 -22.88 42.89
CA THR A 94 -14.47 -23.94 42.81
C THR A 94 -14.47 -24.72 44.12
N LEU A 95 -15.59 -24.66 44.82
CA LEU A 95 -15.88 -25.36 46.06
C LEU A 95 -16.74 -26.59 45.75
N ARG A 96 -16.36 -27.77 46.25
CA ARG A 96 -17.24 -28.94 46.33
C ARG A 96 -17.60 -29.18 47.79
N PHE A 97 -18.89 -29.25 48.14
CA PHE A 97 -19.32 -29.35 49.53
C PHE A 97 -20.67 -30.08 49.69
N THR A 98 -20.92 -30.63 50.87
CA THR A 98 -22.22 -31.16 51.30
C THR A 98 -22.73 -30.37 52.50
N MET A 99 -24.04 -30.22 52.60
CA MET A 99 -24.70 -29.48 53.68
C MET A 99 -25.97 -30.22 54.07
N LEU A 100 -26.31 -30.25 55.36
CA LEU A 100 -27.53 -30.89 55.86
C LEU A 100 -28.69 -29.88 55.92
N GLU A 101 -29.90 -30.37 55.67
CA GLU A 101 -31.12 -29.60 55.87
C GLU A 101 -31.36 -29.36 57.37
N CYS A 102 -31.62 -28.12 57.79
CA CYS A 102 -31.81 -27.76 59.20
C CYS A 102 -32.98 -28.53 59.86
N VAL A 103 -34.00 -28.88 59.09
CA VAL A 103 -35.15 -29.70 59.55
C VAL A 103 -34.74 -31.15 59.87
N SER A 104 -33.64 -31.65 59.29
CA SER A 104 -33.09 -32.98 59.59
C SER A 104 -32.23 -33.03 60.87
N LEU A 105 -31.96 -31.88 61.53
CA LEU A 105 -31.09 -31.80 62.69
C LEU A 105 -31.89 -31.68 64.01
N PRO A 106 -31.97 -32.74 64.85
CA PRO A 106 -32.69 -32.66 66.12
C PRO A 106 -32.05 -31.61 67.05
N ARG A 107 -32.89 -30.74 67.63
CA ARG A 107 -32.54 -29.62 68.52
C ARG A 107 -31.87 -28.39 67.89
N ALA A 108 -31.65 -28.34 66.56
CA ALA A 108 -30.92 -27.23 65.91
C ALA A 108 -31.61 -25.83 65.93
N GLY A 109 -32.85 -25.74 66.38
CA GLY A 109 -33.51 -24.47 66.76
C GLY A 109 -33.65 -23.44 65.62
N ARG A 110 -33.58 -22.16 65.97
CA ARG A 110 -33.55 -21.01 65.02
C ARG A 110 -32.12 -20.55 64.68
N SER A 111 -31.11 -21.10 65.37
CA SER A 111 -29.69 -20.81 65.16
C SER A 111 -29.17 -21.40 63.86
N CYS A 112 -29.69 -22.57 63.45
CA CYS A 112 -29.28 -23.26 62.22
C CYS A 112 -29.35 -22.38 60.95
N LYS A 113 -28.44 -22.65 60.00
CA LYS A 113 -28.29 -21.97 58.70
C LYS A 113 -28.04 -23.00 57.59
N GLU A 114 -28.51 -22.69 56.40
CA GLU A 114 -28.24 -23.44 55.16
C GLU A 114 -27.32 -22.63 54.23
N THR A 115 -26.42 -21.85 54.84
CA THR A 115 -25.44 -20.98 54.18
C THR A 115 -24.14 -20.87 54.98
N PHE A 116 -23.03 -20.62 54.28
CA PHE A 116 -21.75 -20.18 54.85
C PHE A 116 -21.23 -18.98 54.06
N THR A 117 -20.30 -18.19 54.61
CA THR A 117 -19.73 -17.03 53.90
C THR A 117 -18.26 -17.25 53.57
N VAL A 118 -17.87 -16.87 52.35
CA VAL A 118 -16.48 -16.96 51.88
C VAL A 118 -15.87 -15.57 51.85
N PHE A 119 -14.63 -15.47 52.32
CA PHE A 119 -13.83 -14.26 52.41
C PHE A 119 -12.42 -14.50 51.85
N TYR A 120 -11.67 -13.42 51.58
CA TYR A 120 -10.24 -13.49 51.29
C TYR A 120 -9.47 -12.36 51.98
N PHE A 121 -8.17 -12.55 52.18
CA PHE A 121 -7.26 -11.52 52.67
C PHE A 121 -5.98 -11.52 51.83
N GLU A 122 -5.58 -10.36 51.32
CA GLU A 122 -4.37 -10.20 50.51
C GLU A 122 -3.14 -9.90 51.38
N SER A 123 -2.03 -10.59 51.13
CA SER A 123 -0.72 -10.34 51.75
C SER A 123 0.43 -10.59 50.78
N ASP A 124 1.48 -9.77 50.85
CA ASP A 124 2.68 -9.90 50.02
C ASP A 124 3.61 -11.05 50.46
N ALA A 125 3.36 -11.64 51.62
CA ALA A 125 4.05 -12.83 52.12
C ALA A 125 3.16 -13.67 53.05
N ASP A 126 3.61 -14.88 53.38
CA ASP A 126 3.01 -15.71 54.43
C ASP A 126 3.36 -15.14 55.81
N THR A 127 2.39 -14.46 56.42
CA THR A 127 2.53 -13.64 57.64
C THR A 127 1.37 -13.86 58.62
N ALA A 128 0.44 -14.76 58.30
CA ALA A 128 -0.80 -14.92 59.04
C ALA A 128 -0.70 -16.02 60.10
N THR A 129 -0.86 -15.66 61.36
CA THR A 129 -0.77 -16.58 62.51
C THR A 129 -2.14 -17.19 62.86
N ALA A 130 -2.23 -17.86 64.02
CA ALA A 130 -3.49 -18.30 64.62
C ALA A 130 -4.46 -17.14 64.99
N HIS A 131 -3.96 -15.90 65.10
CA HIS A 131 -4.76 -14.74 65.54
C HIS A 131 -4.61 -13.51 64.64
N THR A 132 -3.70 -13.54 63.65
CA THR A 132 -3.47 -12.44 62.71
C THR A 132 -3.67 -12.91 61.26
N PRO A 133 -4.32 -12.12 60.38
CA PRO A 133 -5.18 -10.99 60.72
C PRO A 133 -6.40 -11.41 61.55
N ALA A 134 -7.01 -10.47 62.27
CA ALA A 134 -8.11 -10.74 63.20
C ALA A 134 -9.34 -11.35 62.51
N TRP A 135 -9.98 -12.31 63.17
CA TRP A 135 -11.07 -13.15 62.66
C TRP A 135 -12.43 -12.42 62.59
N MET A 136 -12.51 -11.43 61.70
CA MET A 136 -13.65 -10.52 61.53
C MET A 136 -13.71 -9.95 60.10
N GLU A 137 -14.85 -9.37 59.70
CA GLU A 137 -15.10 -8.85 58.34
C GLU A 137 -14.23 -7.65 57.89
N ASN A 138 -13.26 -7.25 58.70
CA ASN A 138 -12.23 -6.27 58.37
C ASN A 138 -10.94 -6.69 59.10
N PRO A 139 -9.90 -7.21 58.43
CA PRO A 139 -9.54 -6.89 57.04
C PRO A 139 -9.92 -7.96 55.99
N TYR A 140 -10.71 -8.98 56.33
CA TYR A 140 -11.14 -10.00 55.38
C TYR A 140 -12.22 -9.48 54.43
N ILE A 141 -11.94 -9.43 53.13
CA ILE A 141 -12.88 -8.98 52.09
C ILE A 141 -13.86 -10.12 51.77
N LYS A 142 -15.17 -9.85 51.89
CA LYS A 142 -16.24 -10.81 51.56
C LYS A 142 -16.29 -11.10 50.06
N VAL A 143 -16.39 -12.39 49.70
CA VAL A 143 -16.57 -12.87 48.32
C VAL A 143 -18.06 -13.09 48.01
N ASP A 144 -18.70 -14.02 48.73
CA ASP A 144 -20.11 -14.39 48.56
C ASP A 144 -20.62 -15.08 49.84
N THR A 145 -21.94 -15.12 50.04
CA THR A 145 -22.59 -16.02 51.00
C THR A 145 -23.19 -17.20 50.24
N VAL A 146 -22.53 -18.34 50.33
CA VAL A 146 -22.83 -19.56 49.59
C VAL A 146 -23.97 -20.32 50.25
N ALA A 147 -25.03 -20.59 49.48
CA ALA A 147 -26.08 -21.53 49.80
C ALA A 147 -25.85 -22.87 49.08
N ALA A 148 -26.41 -23.96 49.61
CA ALA A 148 -26.52 -25.22 48.91
C ALA A 148 -27.69 -25.21 47.90
N GLU A 149 -27.48 -25.79 46.71
CA GLU A 149 -28.57 -26.12 45.79
C GLU A 149 -29.23 -27.47 46.15
N HIS A 150 -28.49 -28.32 46.85
CA HIS A 150 -28.88 -29.66 47.27
C HIS A 150 -28.55 -29.88 48.75
N LEU A 151 -29.59 -29.95 49.58
CA LEU A 151 -29.48 -30.23 51.01
C LEU A 151 -29.61 -31.73 51.29
N THR A 152 -28.78 -32.23 52.20
CA THR A 152 -28.72 -33.64 52.61
C THR A 152 -29.76 -33.91 53.68
N ARG A 153 -30.67 -34.86 53.41
CA ARG A 153 -31.72 -35.27 54.33
C ARG A 153 -31.36 -36.58 55.03
N LYS A 154 -31.09 -36.51 56.34
CA LYS A 154 -30.71 -37.67 57.16
C LYS A 154 -31.95 -38.31 57.79
N ARG A 155 -32.67 -39.13 57.03
CA ARG A 155 -33.80 -39.92 57.57
C ARG A 155 -33.29 -41.04 58.50
N PRO A 156 -33.95 -41.31 59.63
CA PRO A 156 -33.63 -42.48 60.45
C PRO A 156 -33.76 -43.78 59.63
N GLY A 157 -32.72 -44.62 59.65
CA GLY A 157 -32.74 -45.94 58.98
C GLY A 157 -32.53 -45.94 57.46
N ALA A 158 -32.12 -44.83 56.85
CA ALA A 158 -31.74 -44.77 55.43
C ALA A 158 -30.34 -44.19 55.25
N GLU A 159 -29.63 -44.63 54.20
CA GLU A 159 -28.36 -44.02 53.80
C GLU A 159 -28.55 -42.55 53.41
N ALA A 160 -27.53 -41.73 53.67
CA ALA A 160 -27.59 -40.30 53.40
C ALA A 160 -27.47 -40.04 51.89
N THR A 161 -28.59 -39.83 51.20
CA THR A 161 -28.66 -39.49 49.77
C THR A 161 -28.26 -38.03 49.51
N GLY A 162 -27.13 -37.60 50.06
CA GLY A 162 -26.56 -36.27 49.87
C GLY A 162 -25.91 -36.16 48.49
N LYS A 163 -26.29 -35.13 47.73
CA LYS A 163 -25.57 -34.77 46.50
C LYS A 163 -24.49 -33.73 46.84
N VAL A 164 -23.35 -33.85 46.18
CA VAL A 164 -22.28 -32.84 46.24
C VAL A 164 -22.76 -31.56 45.55
N ASN A 165 -22.67 -30.44 46.25
CA ASN A 165 -22.86 -29.10 45.70
C ASN A 165 -21.55 -28.62 45.08
N VAL A 166 -21.62 -27.91 43.96
CA VAL A 166 -20.44 -27.31 43.31
C VAL A 166 -20.70 -25.82 43.08
N LYS A 167 -19.89 -24.94 43.68
CA LYS A 167 -20.02 -23.49 43.55
C LYS A 167 -18.69 -22.90 43.09
N THR A 168 -18.68 -22.17 41.98
CA THR A 168 -17.50 -21.40 41.52
C THR A 168 -17.69 -19.92 41.86
N LEU A 169 -16.75 -19.36 42.63
CA LEU A 169 -16.70 -17.94 43.02
C LEU A 169 -15.57 -17.22 42.26
N ARG A 170 -15.67 -15.88 42.13
CA ARG A 170 -14.67 -15.02 41.47
C ARG A 170 -14.09 -14.03 42.49
N LEU A 171 -12.77 -14.02 42.63
CA LEU A 171 -12.01 -13.19 43.58
C LEU A 171 -11.26 -12.06 42.86
N GLY A 172 -10.85 -11.05 43.63
CA GLY A 172 -10.10 -9.90 43.15
C GLY A 172 -10.96 -8.76 42.57
N PRO A 173 -10.34 -7.76 41.92
CA PRO A 173 -8.98 -7.78 41.37
C PRO A 173 -7.91 -7.81 42.46
N LEU A 174 -7.05 -8.83 42.41
CA LEU A 174 -5.93 -9.02 43.34
C LEU A 174 -4.73 -8.15 42.94
N THR A 175 -4.03 -7.62 43.95
CA THR A 175 -2.95 -6.66 43.80
C THR A 175 -1.63 -7.16 44.39
N LYS A 176 -1.65 -7.67 45.63
CA LYS A 176 -0.48 -8.13 46.40
C LYS A 176 0.08 -9.46 45.90
N ALA A 177 1.24 -9.88 46.38
CA ALA A 177 1.89 -11.11 45.88
C ALA A 177 1.09 -12.41 46.09
N GLY A 178 0.25 -12.49 47.14
CA GLY A 178 -0.62 -13.64 47.40
C GLY A 178 -1.81 -13.30 48.31
N PHE A 179 -2.57 -14.34 48.66
CA PHE A 179 -3.79 -14.22 49.45
C PHE A 179 -4.09 -15.49 50.26
N TYR A 180 -4.98 -15.38 51.23
CA TYR A 180 -5.59 -16.50 51.92
C TYR A 180 -7.07 -16.52 51.60
N LEU A 181 -7.67 -17.71 51.48
CA LEU A 181 -9.12 -17.87 51.47
C LEU A 181 -9.58 -18.20 52.90
N ALA A 182 -10.73 -17.66 53.30
CA ALA A 182 -11.35 -17.96 54.59
C ALA A 182 -12.83 -18.30 54.43
N PHE A 183 -13.29 -19.25 55.24
CA PHE A 183 -14.67 -19.71 55.34
C PHE A 183 -15.20 -19.33 56.71
N GLN A 184 -16.39 -18.75 56.77
CA GLN A 184 -17.07 -18.38 58.00
C GLN A 184 -18.42 -19.12 58.06
N ASP A 185 -18.58 -19.93 59.10
CA ASP A 185 -19.84 -20.51 59.49
C ASP A 185 -20.51 -19.69 60.61
N GLN A 186 -21.84 -19.61 60.57
CA GLN A 186 -22.71 -18.98 61.57
C GLN A 186 -23.89 -19.87 62.02
N GLY A 187 -24.02 -21.10 61.50
CA GLY A 187 -25.03 -22.07 61.95
C GLY A 187 -25.24 -23.30 61.06
N ALA A 188 -24.36 -23.58 60.10
CA ALA A 188 -24.47 -24.69 59.18
C ALA A 188 -23.91 -26.00 59.77
N CYS A 189 -24.47 -27.11 59.30
CA CYS A 189 -23.89 -28.43 59.41
C CYS A 189 -23.45 -28.86 58.01
N MET A 190 -22.14 -28.81 57.73
CA MET A 190 -21.61 -28.97 56.38
C MET A 190 -20.18 -29.53 56.36
N ALA A 191 -19.83 -30.20 55.25
CA ALA A 191 -18.48 -30.63 54.95
C ALA A 191 -17.99 -30.00 53.63
N LEU A 192 -16.85 -29.32 53.67
CA LEU A 192 -16.09 -28.84 52.53
C LEU A 192 -15.22 -30.01 52.03
N LEU A 193 -15.58 -30.55 50.86
CA LEU A 193 -14.98 -31.76 50.29
C LEU A 193 -13.76 -31.45 49.41
N SER A 194 -13.75 -30.34 48.68
CA SER A 194 -12.56 -29.88 47.98
C SER A 194 -12.58 -28.38 47.64
N LEU A 195 -11.41 -27.75 47.65
CA LEU A 195 -11.16 -26.42 47.11
C LEU A 195 -10.20 -26.49 45.92
N HIS A 196 -10.61 -25.95 44.77
CA HIS A 196 -9.75 -25.71 43.61
C HIS A 196 -9.67 -24.20 43.33
N LEU A 197 -8.49 -23.62 43.56
CA LEU A 197 -8.15 -22.24 43.20
C LEU A 197 -7.38 -22.24 41.87
N PHE A 198 -7.85 -21.47 40.89
CA PHE A 198 -7.20 -21.34 39.59
C PHE A 198 -7.44 -19.97 38.96
N TYR A 199 -6.69 -19.64 37.93
CA TYR A 199 -7.01 -18.53 37.02
C TYR A 199 -6.96 -18.98 35.57
N LYS A 200 -7.49 -18.16 34.66
CA LYS A 200 -7.52 -18.44 33.23
C LYS A 200 -6.51 -17.54 32.50
N LYS A 201 -5.82 -18.10 31.50
CA LYS A 201 -4.92 -17.38 30.60
C LYS A 201 -5.16 -17.82 29.16
N CYS A 202 -4.95 -16.90 28.22
CA CYS A 202 -4.91 -17.25 26.80
C CYS A 202 -3.61 -18.00 26.50
N ALA A 203 -3.74 -19.17 25.86
CA ALA A 203 -2.60 -20.01 25.47
C ALA A 203 -1.68 -19.28 24.50
N GLN A 204 -0.39 -19.62 24.48
CA GLN A 204 0.50 -19.21 23.39
C GLN A 204 -0.07 -19.75 22.06
N LEU A 205 -0.21 -18.87 21.07
CA LEU A 205 -0.85 -19.17 19.79
C LEU A 205 0.04 -18.67 18.64
N THR A 206 0.38 -19.57 17.72
CA THR A 206 1.15 -19.22 16.52
C THR A 206 0.28 -19.41 15.27
N VAL A 207 0.06 -18.32 14.51
CA VAL A 207 -0.74 -18.30 13.27
C VAL A 207 -0.01 -17.44 12.24
N ASN A 208 0.13 -17.91 11.00
CA ASN A 208 0.79 -17.21 9.89
C ASN A 208 2.09 -16.50 10.31
N LEU A 209 3.05 -17.29 10.83
CA LEU A 209 4.38 -16.86 11.26
C LEU A 209 4.39 -15.78 12.36
N THR A 210 3.24 -15.53 12.99
CA THR A 210 3.04 -14.61 14.11
C THR A 210 2.76 -15.41 15.37
N CYS A 211 3.57 -15.20 16.41
CA CYS A 211 3.40 -15.78 17.73
C CYS A 211 2.77 -14.77 18.70
N PHE A 212 1.64 -15.12 19.29
CA PHE A 212 1.01 -14.41 20.40
C PHE A 212 1.39 -15.12 21.71
N PRO A 213 1.99 -14.43 22.69
CA PRO A 213 2.46 -15.04 23.93
C PRO A 213 1.31 -15.44 24.87
N GLU A 214 1.58 -16.33 25.84
CA GLU A 214 0.64 -16.57 26.94
C GLU A 214 0.27 -15.26 27.62
N THR A 215 -1.03 -14.99 27.76
CA THR A 215 -1.53 -13.71 28.29
C THR A 215 -2.54 -13.92 29.40
N VAL A 216 -2.32 -13.26 30.53
CA VAL A 216 -3.29 -13.20 31.64
C VAL A 216 -4.14 -11.94 31.47
N PRO A 217 -5.46 -12.06 31.25
CA PRO A 217 -6.35 -10.91 31.08
C PRO A 217 -6.45 -10.11 32.38
N ARG A 218 -6.20 -8.79 32.29
CA ARG A 218 -6.38 -7.83 33.39
C ARG A 218 -7.73 -7.12 33.34
N GLU A 219 -8.36 -7.12 32.17
CA GLU A 219 -9.63 -6.48 31.84
C GLU A 219 -10.50 -7.50 31.08
N LEU A 220 -11.75 -7.14 30.77
CA LEU A 220 -12.69 -8.02 30.05
C LEU A 220 -12.12 -8.52 28.71
N VAL A 221 -11.41 -7.64 28.01
CA VAL A 221 -10.71 -7.91 26.74
C VAL A 221 -9.41 -7.09 26.73
N VAL A 222 -8.27 -7.74 26.49
CA VAL A 222 -6.94 -7.12 26.44
C VAL A 222 -6.35 -7.29 25.03
N PRO A 223 -5.89 -6.21 24.36
CA PRO A 223 -5.16 -6.33 23.11
C PRO A 223 -3.74 -6.87 23.36
N VAL A 224 -3.30 -7.81 22.54
CA VAL A 224 -1.98 -8.44 22.63
C VAL A 224 -1.25 -8.27 21.29
N ALA A 225 -0.04 -7.72 21.34
CA ALA A 225 0.85 -7.65 20.19
C ALA A 225 1.44 -9.02 19.88
N GLY A 226 1.43 -9.40 18.60
CA GLY A 226 2.13 -10.59 18.10
C GLY A 226 3.56 -10.26 17.71
N SER A 227 4.48 -11.20 17.94
CA SER A 227 5.85 -11.14 17.44
C SER A 227 6.03 -12.09 16.25
N CYS A 228 6.98 -11.82 15.37
CA CYS A 228 7.34 -12.78 14.33
C CYS A 228 8.11 -13.96 14.93
N VAL A 229 7.87 -15.17 14.41
CA VAL A 229 8.61 -16.38 14.78
C VAL A 229 10.09 -16.28 14.39
N ALA A 230 10.92 -17.19 14.90
CA ALA A 230 12.32 -17.30 14.49
C ALA A 230 12.44 -17.39 12.95
N ASP A 231 13.42 -16.67 12.41
CA ASP A 231 13.69 -16.52 10.98
C ASP A 231 12.54 -15.94 10.13
N ALA A 232 11.56 -15.29 10.77
CA ALA A 232 10.57 -14.43 10.13
C ALA A 232 10.84 -12.94 10.40
N VAL A 233 10.49 -12.10 9.42
CA VAL A 233 10.57 -10.63 9.49
C VAL A 233 9.17 -10.02 9.31
N PRO A 234 8.91 -8.82 9.86
CA PRO A 234 7.67 -8.10 9.61
C PRO A 234 7.42 -7.90 8.11
N ALA A 235 6.20 -8.20 7.67
CA ALA A 235 5.72 -7.90 6.33
C ALA A 235 5.13 -6.46 6.27
N PRO A 236 5.06 -5.81 5.10
CA PRO A 236 4.38 -4.53 4.96
C PRO A 236 2.88 -4.68 5.28
N GLY A 237 2.40 -3.97 6.30
CA GLY A 237 1.02 -4.08 6.77
C GLY A 237 0.82 -3.54 8.20
N PRO A 238 -0.37 -3.76 8.78
CA PRO A 238 -0.64 -3.42 10.19
C PRO A 238 0.16 -4.31 11.15
N SER A 239 0.54 -3.75 12.30
CA SER A 239 1.25 -4.48 13.36
C SER A 239 0.45 -5.70 13.84
N PRO A 240 1.09 -6.88 14.02
CA PRO A 240 0.36 -8.09 14.36
C PRO A 240 -0.33 -7.98 15.73
N SER A 241 -1.61 -8.34 15.80
CA SER A 241 -2.45 -8.11 16.99
C SER A 241 -3.64 -9.07 17.08
N LEU A 242 -4.02 -9.41 18.31
CA LEU A 242 -5.14 -10.29 18.66
C LEU A 242 -5.65 -9.95 20.06
N TYR A 243 -6.88 -10.35 20.43
CA TYR A 243 -7.50 -9.97 21.71
C TYR A 243 -7.68 -11.16 22.66
N CYS A 244 -7.14 -11.06 23.87
CA CYS A 244 -7.33 -12.06 24.94
C CYS A 244 -8.48 -11.64 25.86
N ARG A 245 -9.47 -12.50 26.07
CA ARG A 245 -10.65 -12.23 26.93
C ARG A 245 -10.47 -12.75 28.36
N GLU A 246 -11.28 -12.26 29.30
CA GLU A 246 -11.28 -12.73 30.70
C GLU A 246 -11.58 -14.24 30.88
N ASP A 247 -12.26 -14.88 29.93
CA ASP A 247 -12.51 -16.32 29.95
C ASP A 247 -11.30 -17.17 29.51
N GLY A 248 -10.16 -16.51 29.20
CA GLY A 248 -8.91 -17.11 28.75
C GLY A 248 -8.92 -17.56 27.29
N GLN A 249 -9.88 -17.11 26.49
CA GLN A 249 -9.93 -17.41 25.05
C GLN A 249 -9.47 -16.21 24.20
N TRP A 250 -8.86 -16.52 23.06
CA TRP A 250 -8.59 -15.55 22.01
C TRP A 250 -9.89 -15.15 21.28
N ALA A 251 -9.98 -13.89 20.85
CA ALA A 251 -11.14 -13.33 20.19
C ALA A 251 -10.76 -12.38 19.03
N GLY A 252 -11.68 -12.25 18.07
CA GLY A 252 -11.43 -11.60 16.79
C GLY A 252 -10.73 -12.53 15.79
N GLN A 253 -10.44 -12.00 14.60
CA GLN A 253 -9.49 -12.63 13.68
C GLN A 253 -8.08 -12.11 14.01
N PRO A 254 -7.02 -12.96 13.96
CA PRO A 254 -5.66 -12.50 14.21
C PRO A 254 -5.18 -11.62 13.06
N VAL A 255 -4.77 -10.40 13.39
CA VAL A 255 -3.97 -9.57 12.47
C VAL A 255 -2.56 -10.16 12.45
N THR A 256 -2.16 -10.74 11.32
CA THR A 256 -0.85 -11.38 11.15
C THR A 256 -0.05 -10.64 10.10
N GLY A 257 1.23 -10.37 10.38
CA GLY A 257 2.06 -9.47 9.57
C GLY A 257 3.52 -9.89 9.53
N CYS A 258 3.78 -11.20 9.37
CA CYS A 258 5.12 -11.79 9.40
C CYS A 258 5.35 -12.70 8.19
N SER A 259 6.56 -12.69 7.64
CA SER A 259 6.96 -13.52 6.51
C SER A 259 8.37 -14.07 6.70
N CYS A 260 8.66 -15.28 6.21
CA CYS A 260 10.00 -15.85 6.37
C CYS A 260 11.06 -15.00 5.65
N ALA A 261 12.22 -14.85 6.29
CA ALA A 261 13.35 -14.07 5.82
C ALA A 261 13.95 -14.61 4.50
N PRO A 262 14.78 -13.83 3.79
CA PRO A 262 15.58 -14.35 2.69
C PRO A 262 16.38 -15.58 3.14
N GLY A 263 16.32 -16.66 2.36
CA GLY A 263 16.87 -17.97 2.72
C GLY A 263 15.95 -18.89 3.51
N PHE A 264 14.72 -18.48 3.85
CA PHE A 264 13.79 -19.27 4.66
C PHE A 264 12.37 -19.35 4.05
N GLU A 265 11.80 -20.54 4.06
CA GLU A 265 10.43 -20.83 3.63
C GLU A 265 9.51 -21.18 4.80
N ALA A 266 8.20 -21.02 4.62
CA ALA A 266 7.22 -21.40 5.64
C ALA A 266 7.07 -22.93 5.73
N ALA A 267 6.98 -23.45 6.95
CA ALA A 267 6.82 -24.87 7.25
C ALA A 267 5.71 -25.12 8.28
N GLU A 268 5.29 -26.38 8.39
CA GLU A 268 4.29 -26.86 9.37
C GLU A 268 3.00 -26.02 9.41
N GLY A 269 2.44 -25.70 8.23
CA GLY A 269 1.21 -24.91 8.12
C GLY A 269 1.38 -23.44 8.48
N ASN A 270 2.51 -22.84 8.08
CA ASN A 270 2.88 -21.45 8.39
C ASN A 270 3.04 -21.16 9.90
N THR A 271 3.48 -22.16 10.68
CA THR A 271 3.77 -22.00 12.13
C THR A 271 5.24 -21.73 12.42
N ARG A 272 6.16 -22.12 11.53
CA ARG A 272 7.59 -21.78 11.63
C ARG A 272 8.22 -21.50 10.27
N CYS A 273 9.38 -20.85 10.29
CA CYS A 273 10.25 -20.79 9.12
C CYS A 273 11.25 -21.95 9.12
N ARG A 274 11.67 -22.38 7.93
CA ARG A 274 12.67 -23.43 7.68
C ARG A 274 13.73 -22.91 6.72
N ALA A 275 15.00 -23.08 7.07
CA ALA A 275 16.12 -22.75 6.23
C ALA A 275 16.10 -23.56 4.91
N CYS A 276 16.40 -22.89 3.79
CA CYS A 276 16.55 -23.57 2.49
C CYS A 276 17.62 -24.67 2.54
N ALA A 277 17.35 -25.81 1.91
CA ALA A 277 18.30 -26.91 1.81
C ALA A 277 19.52 -26.55 0.95
N GLN A 278 20.63 -27.29 1.10
CA GLN A 278 21.80 -27.16 0.22
C GLN A 278 21.39 -27.33 -1.26
N GLY A 279 21.98 -26.52 -2.15
CA GLY A 279 21.58 -26.44 -3.57
C GLY A 279 20.30 -25.64 -3.83
N THR A 280 19.61 -25.14 -2.80
CA THR A 280 18.44 -24.25 -2.91
C THR A 280 18.69 -22.88 -2.28
N PHE A 281 17.86 -21.89 -2.60
CA PHE A 281 17.93 -20.52 -2.09
C PHE A 281 16.54 -19.85 -2.07
N LYS A 282 16.42 -18.72 -1.38
CA LYS A 282 15.26 -17.81 -1.49
C LYS A 282 15.70 -16.34 -1.42
N PRO A 283 15.60 -15.54 -2.49
CA PRO A 283 16.33 -14.26 -2.58
C PRO A 283 15.72 -13.07 -1.82
N LEU A 284 14.45 -13.17 -1.44
CA LEU A 284 13.62 -12.11 -0.85
C LEU A 284 12.79 -12.71 0.31
N SER A 285 12.34 -11.87 1.24
CA SER A 285 11.26 -12.21 2.18
C SER A 285 9.90 -12.23 1.48
N GLY A 286 8.87 -12.73 2.17
CA GLY A 286 7.51 -12.83 1.65
C GLY A 286 7.07 -14.25 1.31
N GLU A 287 5.95 -14.35 0.59
CA GLU A 287 5.37 -15.62 0.14
C GLU A 287 6.23 -16.26 -0.95
N GLY A 288 6.72 -17.47 -0.69
CA GLY A 288 7.59 -18.21 -1.60
C GLY A 288 8.36 -19.31 -0.87
N SER A 289 8.47 -20.46 -1.53
CA SER A 289 9.31 -21.58 -1.13
C SER A 289 10.77 -21.40 -1.58
N CYS A 290 11.64 -22.26 -1.08
CA CYS A 290 13.01 -22.36 -1.56
C CYS A 290 13.05 -22.92 -2.99
N GLN A 291 13.84 -22.29 -3.85
CA GLN A 291 14.00 -22.65 -5.26
C GLN A 291 15.37 -23.31 -5.50
N PRO A 292 15.51 -24.26 -6.44
CA PRO A 292 16.82 -24.78 -6.83
C PRO A 292 17.70 -23.67 -7.40
N CYS A 293 19.02 -23.74 -7.19
CA CYS A 293 19.93 -22.75 -7.75
C CYS A 293 19.84 -22.70 -9.29
N PRO A 294 19.75 -21.51 -9.90
CA PRO A 294 19.65 -21.35 -11.34
C PRO A 294 20.97 -21.72 -12.03
N ALA A 295 20.94 -21.86 -13.36
CA ALA A 295 22.06 -22.36 -14.16
C ALA A 295 23.38 -21.62 -13.87
N ASN A 296 24.47 -22.38 -13.91
CA ASN A 296 25.85 -21.93 -13.65
C ASN A 296 26.07 -21.30 -12.25
N SER A 297 25.19 -21.58 -11.29
CA SER A 297 25.35 -21.21 -9.88
C SER A 297 25.25 -22.43 -8.94
N HIS A 298 25.46 -22.20 -7.64
CA HIS A 298 25.37 -23.21 -6.58
C HIS A 298 25.18 -22.56 -5.19
N SER A 299 24.77 -23.36 -4.19
CA SER A 299 24.65 -22.94 -2.80
C SER A 299 25.10 -24.08 -1.88
N ASN A 300 26.17 -23.85 -1.12
CA ASN A 300 26.78 -24.87 -0.25
C ASN A 300 26.30 -24.78 1.20
N THR A 301 25.63 -23.70 1.57
CA THR A 301 25.10 -23.46 2.92
C THR A 301 23.59 -23.62 2.95
N ILE A 302 23.07 -24.20 4.04
CA ILE A 302 21.63 -24.10 4.34
C ILE A 302 21.25 -22.63 4.59
N GLY A 303 19.98 -22.28 4.38
CA GLY A 303 19.46 -20.94 4.65
C GLY A 303 19.93 -19.86 3.68
N SER A 304 20.43 -20.22 2.49
CA SER A 304 21.05 -19.23 1.61
C SER A 304 20.04 -18.28 0.92
N PRO A 305 20.28 -16.96 0.93
CA PRO A 305 19.52 -16.00 0.13
C PRO A 305 20.08 -15.81 -1.29
N VAL A 306 21.20 -16.45 -1.66
CA VAL A 306 21.82 -16.26 -2.99
C VAL A 306 22.66 -17.46 -3.41
N CYS A 307 22.50 -17.90 -4.66
CA CYS A 307 23.38 -18.90 -5.26
C CYS A 307 24.62 -18.23 -5.84
N GLN A 308 25.80 -18.62 -5.36
CA GLN A 308 27.10 -18.15 -5.83
C GLN A 308 27.36 -18.68 -7.25
N CYS A 309 27.90 -17.85 -8.13
CA CYS A 309 28.25 -18.27 -9.48
C CYS A 309 29.42 -19.29 -9.46
N ARG A 310 29.45 -20.16 -10.47
CA ARG A 310 30.60 -21.04 -10.72
C ARG A 310 31.75 -20.24 -11.32
N ILE A 311 32.97 -20.75 -11.18
CA ILE A 311 34.19 -20.11 -11.74
C ILE A 311 33.99 -19.89 -13.24
N GLY A 312 34.29 -18.67 -13.72
CA GLY A 312 34.09 -18.25 -15.11
C GLY A 312 32.71 -17.67 -15.43
N TYR A 313 31.75 -17.74 -14.51
CA TYR A 313 30.40 -17.19 -14.67
C TYR A 313 30.12 -16.07 -13.66
N PHE A 314 29.26 -15.13 -14.06
CA PHE A 314 29.04 -13.86 -13.35
C PHE A 314 27.56 -13.46 -13.37
N ARG A 315 27.22 -12.37 -12.68
CA ARG A 315 25.95 -11.63 -12.81
C ARG A 315 26.25 -10.13 -12.78
N ALA A 316 25.54 -9.37 -13.62
CA ALA A 316 25.55 -7.92 -13.59
C ALA A 316 24.87 -7.39 -12.33
N ARG A 317 25.12 -6.14 -11.94
CA ARG A 317 24.44 -5.49 -10.79
C ARG A 317 22.93 -5.30 -11.01
N THR A 318 22.49 -5.34 -12.26
CA THR A 318 21.09 -5.24 -12.71
C THR A 318 20.39 -6.61 -12.80
N ASP A 319 21.11 -7.73 -12.73
CA ASP A 319 20.50 -9.05 -12.78
C ASP A 319 19.73 -9.34 -11.47
N PRO A 320 18.50 -9.84 -11.53
CA PRO A 320 17.80 -10.29 -10.32
C PRO A 320 18.53 -11.48 -9.70
N ARG A 321 18.49 -11.60 -8.36
CA ARG A 321 19.21 -12.66 -7.61
C ARG A 321 18.87 -14.09 -8.04
N GLY A 322 17.73 -14.30 -8.69
CA GLY A 322 17.30 -15.59 -9.25
C GLY A 322 17.70 -15.84 -10.71
N ALA A 323 18.37 -14.91 -11.38
CA ALA A 323 18.90 -15.12 -12.74
C ALA A 323 19.98 -16.23 -12.76
N PRO A 324 20.16 -16.95 -13.87
CA PRO A 324 21.35 -17.78 -14.07
C PRO A 324 22.63 -16.93 -14.07
N CYS A 325 23.78 -17.55 -13.82
CA CYS A 325 25.06 -16.89 -14.05
C CYS A 325 25.48 -17.07 -15.52
N THR A 326 26.09 -16.03 -16.08
CA THR A 326 26.36 -15.84 -17.51
C THR A 326 27.82 -15.51 -17.75
N THR A 327 28.29 -15.57 -18.99
CA THR A 327 29.70 -15.30 -19.36
C THR A 327 29.81 -14.05 -20.24
N PRO A 328 31.02 -13.50 -20.46
CA PRO A 328 31.29 -12.65 -21.62
C PRO A 328 30.97 -13.39 -22.93
N PRO A 329 30.73 -12.66 -24.04
CA PRO A 329 30.50 -13.25 -25.36
C PRO A 329 31.81 -13.72 -26.02
N SER A 330 31.70 -14.50 -27.10
CA SER A 330 32.81 -14.76 -28.02
C SER A 330 33.17 -13.51 -28.84
N ALA A 331 34.23 -13.57 -29.65
CA ALA A 331 34.48 -12.53 -30.65
C ALA A 331 33.30 -12.41 -31.64
N PRO A 332 33.06 -11.21 -32.23
CA PRO A 332 32.23 -11.06 -33.43
C PRO A 332 32.73 -11.94 -34.58
N ARG A 333 31.90 -12.16 -35.59
CA ARG A 333 32.27 -13.00 -36.75
C ARG A 333 32.15 -12.21 -38.06
N SER A 334 33.00 -12.53 -39.03
CA SER A 334 32.90 -12.01 -40.40
C SER A 334 32.90 -10.48 -40.46
N VAL A 335 33.96 -9.84 -39.95
CA VAL A 335 34.16 -8.39 -40.09
C VAL A 335 34.51 -8.08 -41.55
N VAL A 336 33.65 -7.32 -42.23
CA VAL A 336 33.73 -7.03 -43.67
C VAL A 336 33.90 -5.52 -43.90
N PRO A 337 34.97 -5.09 -44.60
CA PRO A 337 35.18 -3.70 -44.94
C PRO A 337 34.53 -3.31 -46.28
N ARG A 338 34.08 -2.06 -46.36
CA ARG A 338 33.57 -1.38 -47.56
C ARG A 338 34.24 -0.01 -47.68
N LEU A 339 35.33 0.09 -48.44
CA LEU A 339 36.03 1.35 -48.66
C LEU A 339 35.38 2.16 -49.80
N ASN A 340 35.35 3.48 -49.65
CA ASN A 340 34.94 4.46 -50.65
C ASN A 340 35.76 5.74 -50.46
N GLY A 341 36.96 5.79 -51.07
CA GLY A 341 37.93 6.87 -50.86
C GLY A 341 38.38 6.97 -49.39
N SER A 342 38.27 8.15 -48.79
CA SER A 342 38.61 8.40 -47.38
C SER A 342 37.53 7.98 -46.36
N SER A 343 36.48 7.29 -46.82
CA SER A 343 35.39 6.75 -45.99
C SER A 343 35.34 5.23 -46.04
N LEU A 344 35.15 4.60 -44.88
CA LEU A 344 35.04 3.15 -44.70
C LEU A 344 33.75 2.84 -43.95
N ARG A 345 32.99 1.85 -44.41
CA ARG A 345 31.93 1.20 -43.63
C ARG A 345 32.40 -0.20 -43.23
N LEU A 346 32.40 -0.47 -41.94
CA LEU A 346 32.62 -1.81 -41.38
C LEU A 346 31.26 -2.42 -41.04
N GLU A 347 31.08 -3.70 -41.37
CA GLU A 347 29.91 -4.50 -41.04
C GLU A 347 30.39 -5.84 -40.47
N TRP A 348 29.69 -6.41 -39.49
CA TRP A 348 30.02 -7.72 -38.93
C TRP A 348 28.75 -8.52 -38.61
N SER A 349 28.94 -9.73 -38.11
CA SER A 349 27.85 -10.57 -37.60
C SER A 349 28.05 -10.90 -36.12
N ALA A 350 26.94 -11.19 -35.45
CA ALA A 350 26.92 -11.50 -34.02
C ALA A 350 27.89 -12.64 -33.65
N PRO A 351 28.44 -12.65 -32.42
CA PRO A 351 29.27 -13.73 -31.90
C PRO A 351 28.60 -15.11 -31.99
N LEU A 352 29.40 -16.18 -31.93
CA LEU A 352 28.86 -17.55 -31.86
C LEU A 352 28.16 -17.80 -30.52
N GLU A 353 28.72 -17.26 -29.44
CA GLU A 353 28.17 -17.35 -28.09
C GLU A 353 27.98 -15.94 -27.52
N SER A 354 26.76 -15.57 -27.15
CA SER A 354 26.48 -14.29 -26.47
C SER A 354 26.76 -14.32 -24.95
N GLY A 355 27.22 -15.47 -24.45
CA GLY A 355 27.35 -15.76 -23.02
C GLY A 355 26.03 -16.01 -22.29
N GLY A 356 24.93 -16.21 -23.03
CA GLY A 356 23.59 -16.44 -22.47
C GLY A 356 22.84 -15.16 -22.11
N ARG A 357 23.16 -14.04 -22.78
CA ARG A 357 22.48 -12.74 -22.61
C ARG A 357 22.13 -12.12 -23.96
N GLU A 358 21.24 -11.12 -23.91
CA GLU A 358 20.72 -10.37 -25.07
C GLU A 358 21.16 -8.89 -25.05
N ASP A 359 21.76 -8.41 -23.96
CA ASP A 359 22.28 -7.04 -23.81
C ASP A 359 23.65 -6.85 -24.47
N LEU A 360 23.77 -7.33 -25.71
CA LEU A 360 25.01 -7.33 -26.46
C LEU A 360 25.25 -5.97 -27.12
N THR A 361 26.41 -5.38 -26.84
CA THR A 361 26.93 -4.21 -27.56
C THR A 361 28.28 -4.52 -28.20
N TYR A 362 28.74 -3.66 -29.11
CA TYR A 362 30.06 -3.75 -29.72
C TYR A 362 30.89 -2.50 -29.42
N ALA A 363 32.21 -2.67 -29.46
CA ALA A 363 33.16 -1.57 -29.39
C ALA A 363 34.29 -1.80 -30.40
N LEU A 364 34.83 -0.70 -30.93
CA LEU A 364 35.84 -0.69 -31.98
C LEU A 364 37.15 -0.08 -31.46
N ARG A 365 38.26 -0.79 -31.64
CA ARG A 365 39.61 -0.24 -31.40
C ARG A 365 40.36 -0.08 -32.73
N CYS A 366 40.68 1.16 -33.06
CA CYS A 366 41.42 1.53 -34.26
C CYS A 366 42.93 1.64 -33.97
N ARG A 367 43.77 1.11 -34.86
CA ARG A 367 45.21 1.33 -34.90
C ARG A 367 45.70 1.80 -36.27
N GLU A 368 46.69 2.68 -36.26
CA GLU A 368 47.45 3.12 -37.43
C GLU A 368 48.75 2.31 -37.52
N CYS A 369 48.91 1.48 -38.55
CA CYS A 369 50.04 0.57 -38.71
C CYS A 369 50.96 1.01 -39.86
N ARG A 370 52.23 1.28 -39.56
CA ARG A 370 53.24 1.62 -40.58
C ARG A 370 53.89 0.37 -41.17
N PRO A 371 54.21 0.34 -42.49
CA PRO A 371 55.12 -0.65 -43.04
C PRO A 371 56.46 -0.58 -42.28
N GLY A 372 56.84 -1.68 -41.61
CA GLY A 372 58.01 -1.71 -40.71
C GLY A 372 57.71 -1.99 -39.24
N GLY A 373 56.43 -2.11 -38.83
CA GLY A 373 56.07 -2.92 -37.65
C GLY A 373 55.77 -2.19 -36.34
N SER A 374 55.38 -0.92 -36.37
CA SER A 374 54.73 -0.27 -35.21
C SER A 374 53.30 0.18 -35.53
N CYS A 375 52.38 -0.14 -34.61
CA CYS A 375 50.95 0.18 -34.70
C CYS A 375 50.51 1.00 -33.49
N THR A 376 50.26 2.29 -33.68
CA THR A 376 49.78 3.21 -32.63
C THR A 376 48.24 3.26 -32.61
N PRO A 377 47.57 3.66 -31.52
CA PRO A 377 46.16 4.04 -31.57
C PRO A 377 45.93 5.13 -32.62
N CYS A 378 44.75 5.12 -33.27
CA CYS A 378 44.41 6.14 -34.27
C CYS A 378 44.24 7.54 -33.65
N GLY A 379 44.54 8.57 -34.44
CA GLY A 379 44.34 9.98 -34.06
C GLY A 379 42.86 10.40 -33.94
N GLY A 380 42.64 11.59 -33.38
CA GLY A 380 41.31 12.21 -33.27
C GLY A 380 40.75 12.75 -34.60
N ASP A 381 41.51 12.63 -35.69
CA ASP A 381 41.13 13.07 -37.04
C ASP A 381 40.06 12.17 -37.68
N LEU A 382 39.84 10.97 -37.12
CA LEU A 382 38.84 10.01 -37.60
C LEU A 382 37.47 10.25 -36.96
N THR A 383 36.46 10.47 -37.81
CA THR A 383 35.06 10.60 -37.39
C THR A 383 34.37 9.25 -37.48
N PHE A 384 33.73 8.81 -36.39
CA PHE A 384 32.96 7.57 -36.29
C PHE A 384 31.46 7.88 -36.19
N ASP A 385 30.65 7.22 -37.00
CA ASP A 385 29.21 7.44 -37.16
C ASP A 385 28.49 6.08 -37.30
N PRO A 386 27.81 5.55 -36.27
CA PRO A 386 27.80 6.03 -34.87
C PRO A 386 29.16 5.87 -34.14
N GLY A 387 29.25 6.38 -32.89
CA GLY A 387 30.50 6.39 -32.11
C GLY A 387 31.09 5.00 -31.82
N PRO A 388 32.41 4.88 -31.56
CA PRO A 388 33.14 3.60 -31.59
C PRO A 388 32.95 2.70 -30.35
N ARG A 389 31.90 2.93 -29.55
CA ARG A 389 31.58 2.22 -28.31
C ARG A 389 30.07 2.10 -28.15
N ASP A 390 29.65 1.09 -27.39
CA ASP A 390 28.24 0.86 -27.03
C ASP A 390 27.31 0.77 -28.25
N LEU A 391 27.89 0.26 -29.36
CA LEU A 391 27.22 0.03 -30.63
C LEU A 391 26.20 -1.10 -30.47
N MET A 392 24.92 -0.81 -30.66
CA MET A 392 23.86 -1.82 -30.68
C MET A 392 23.83 -2.57 -32.02
N GLU A 393 23.94 -1.82 -33.11
CA GLU A 393 23.96 -2.35 -34.47
C GLU A 393 25.35 -2.89 -34.87
N PRO A 394 25.44 -3.96 -35.68
CA PRO A 394 26.71 -4.59 -36.03
C PRO A 394 27.39 -3.90 -37.23
N TRP A 395 27.41 -2.57 -37.26
CA TRP A 395 28.08 -1.76 -38.29
C TRP A 395 28.53 -0.41 -37.76
N VAL A 396 29.50 0.21 -38.45
CA VAL A 396 29.91 1.61 -38.20
C VAL A 396 30.52 2.23 -39.46
N ALA A 397 30.23 3.51 -39.70
CA ALA A 397 30.90 4.32 -40.72
C ALA A 397 32.04 5.14 -40.11
N ILE A 398 33.14 5.24 -40.85
CA ILE A 398 34.40 5.86 -40.44
C ILE A 398 34.81 6.82 -41.58
N ARG A 399 35.14 8.06 -41.26
CA ARG A 399 35.55 9.09 -42.24
C ARG A 399 36.84 9.77 -41.79
N GLY A 400 37.60 10.31 -42.75
CA GLY A 400 38.88 10.99 -42.48
C GLY A 400 40.11 10.08 -42.60
N LEU A 401 39.97 8.89 -43.20
CA LEU A 401 41.11 8.01 -43.44
C LEU A 401 42.12 8.67 -44.38
N ARG A 402 43.40 8.66 -44.01
CA ARG A 402 44.49 9.18 -44.86
C ARG A 402 44.73 8.24 -46.05
N PRO A 403 45.04 8.74 -47.26
CA PRO A 403 45.37 7.90 -48.42
C PRO A 403 46.73 7.19 -48.27
N ASP A 404 46.95 6.12 -49.05
CA ASP A 404 48.16 5.28 -49.06
C ASP A 404 48.58 4.77 -47.66
N PHE A 405 47.61 4.52 -46.76
CA PHE A 405 47.86 4.21 -45.34
C PHE A 405 47.08 2.97 -44.87
N THR A 406 47.67 2.20 -43.95
CA THR A 406 47.05 0.97 -43.41
C THR A 406 46.55 1.15 -41.98
N TYR A 407 45.27 0.83 -41.79
CA TYR A 407 44.57 0.85 -40.51
C TYR A 407 44.17 -0.57 -40.10
N THR A 408 44.36 -0.92 -38.83
CA THR A 408 43.82 -2.15 -38.23
C THR A 408 42.64 -1.80 -37.35
N PHE A 409 41.51 -2.44 -37.59
CA PHE A 409 40.28 -2.29 -36.82
C PHE A 409 39.98 -3.59 -36.09
N GLU A 410 39.96 -3.53 -34.76
CA GLU A 410 39.59 -4.64 -33.88
C GLU A 410 38.16 -4.41 -33.38
N VAL A 411 37.25 -5.35 -33.66
CA VAL A 411 35.86 -5.32 -33.18
C VAL A 411 35.73 -6.27 -31.99
N THR A 412 35.30 -5.75 -30.83
CA THR A 412 34.95 -6.55 -29.64
C THR A 412 33.44 -6.63 -29.48
N ALA A 413 32.94 -7.77 -29.01
CA ALA A 413 31.59 -7.90 -28.47
C ALA A 413 31.64 -7.77 -26.93
N VAL A 414 30.62 -7.14 -26.35
CA VAL A 414 30.54 -6.80 -24.93
C VAL A 414 29.11 -7.08 -24.45
N ASN A 415 28.95 -7.56 -23.22
CA ASN A 415 27.67 -7.64 -22.53
C ASN A 415 27.84 -7.14 -21.08
N GLY A 416 26.75 -6.96 -20.33
CA GLY A 416 26.80 -6.43 -18.96
C GLY A 416 27.59 -7.25 -17.91
N VAL A 417 28.16 -8.41 -18.25
CA VAL A 417 29.12 -9.15 -17.39
C VAL A 417 30.56 -9.14 -17.90
N SER A 418 30.82 -8.62 -19.10
CA SER A 418 32.16 -8.59 -19.71
C SER A 418 33.19 -7.81 -18.89
N SER A 419 32.74 -6.80 -18.13
CA SER A 419 33.58 -6.01 -17.22
C SER A 419 33.98 -6.71 -15.92
N LEU A 420 33.40 -7.88 -15.63
CA LEU A 420 33.68 -8.68 -14.43
C LEU A 420 34.71 -9.79 -14.67
N ALA A 421 35.00 -10.10 -15.94
CA ALA A 421 35.97 -11.12 -16.32
C ALA A 421 37.39 -10.54 -16.41
N SER A 422 38.36 -11.16 -15.74
CA SER A 422 39.78 -10.76 -15.75
C SER A 422 40.58 -11.38 -16.91
N GLY A 423 39.92 -11.97 -17.91
CA GLY A 423 40.56 -12.62 -19.06
C GLY A 423 40.84 -11.66 -20.22
N PRO A 424 41.58 -12.11 -21.25
CA PRO A 424 41.71 -11.34 -22.50
C PRO A 424 40.35 -11.23 -23.20
N VAL A 425 39.96 -10.02 -23.59
CA VAL A 425 38.70 -9.76 -24.31
C VAL A 425 38.81 -10.31 -25.75
N PRO A 426 37.91 -11.21 -26.19
CA PRO A 426 37.89 -11.68 -27.58
C PRO A 426 37.57 -10.54 -28.56
N PHE A 427 38.37 -10.43 -29.63
CA PHE A 427 38.17 -9.48 -30.71
C PHE A 427 38.39 -10.16 -32.07
N GLU A 428 37.74 -9.64 -33.10
CA GLU A 428 37.99 -9.99 -34.50
C GLU A 428 38.61 -8.78 -35.20
N ALA A 429 39.67 -8.98 -35.99
CA ALA A 429 40.48 -7.89 -36.54
C ALA A 429 40.52 -7.88 -38.07
N VAL A 430 40.38 -6.68 -38.66
CA VAL A 430 40.52 -6.46 -40.10
C VAL A 430 41.56 -5.38 -40.39
N ASN A 431 42.38 -5.61 -41.41
CA ASN A 431 43.31 -4.61 -41.95
C ASN A 431 42.70 -3.96 -43.18
N VAL A 432 42.72 -2.64 -43.25
CA VAL A 432 42.23 -1.84 -44.38
C VAL A 432 43.33 -0.88 -44.82
N THR A 433 43.77 -1.02 -46.06
CA THR A 433 44.69 -0.07 -46.72
C THR A 433 43.87 0.85 -47.62
N THR A 434 44.14 2.15 -47.59
CA THR A 434 43.45 3.15 -48.41
C THR A 434 44.07 3.32 -49.79
N ASP A 435 43.23 3.60 -50.79
CA ASP A 435 43.66 3.91 -52.15
C ASP A 435 44.47 5.22 -52.23
N ARG A 436 45.14 5.41 -53.37
CA ARG A 436 45.87 6.64 -53.72
C ARG A 436 44.93 7.68 -54.33
N GLU A 437 45.08 8.93 -53.90
CA GLU A 437 44.21 10.03 -54.33
C GLU A 437 44.48 10.45 -55.79
N VAL A 438 43.42 10.52 -56.60
CA VAL A 438 43.45 10.98 -58.01
C VAL A 438 43.29 12.50 -58.10
N PRO A 439 43.70 13.16 -59.21
CA PRO A 439 43.59 14.61 -59.34
C PRO A 439 42.14 15.12 -59.26
N PRO A 440 41.89 16.29 -58.65
CA PRO A 440 40.58 16.93 -58.68
C PRO A 440 40.19 17.35 -60.11
N PRO A 441 38.88 17.53 -60.40
CA PRO A 441 38.39 17.91 -61.72
C PRO A 441 39.00 19.24 -62.20
N VAL A 442 39.26 19.34 -63.50
CA VAL A 442 39.89 20.53 -64.11
C VAL A 442 38.89 21.69 -64.22
N SER A 443 39.27 22.85 -63.69
CA SER A 443 38.52 24.12 -63.76
C SER A 443 39.12 25.09 -64.78
N ASP A 444 38.46 26.23 -64.97
CA ASP A 444 38.99 27.42 -65.64
C ASP A 444 39.43 27.18 -67.10
N ILE A 445 38.68 26.33 -67.81
CA ILE A 445 38.78 26.15 -69.26
C ILE A 445 38.47 27.49 -69.94
N ARG A 446 39.40 27.95 -70.78
CA ARG A 446 39.31 29.21 -71.53
C ARG A 446 39.65 29.00 -73.00
N VAL A 447 38.84 29.58 -73.89
CA VAL A 447 39.18 29.70 -75.31
C VAL A 447 40.24 30.78 -75.46
N THR A 448 41.37 30.41 -76.05
CA THR A 448 42.53 31.31 -76.29
C THR A 448 42.58 31.82 -77.72
N ARG A 449 42.09 31.03 -78.68
CA ARG A 449 41.83 31.41 -80.07
C ARG A 449 40.65 30.59 -80.59
N SER A 450 39.77 31.21 -81.35
CA SER A 450 38.78 30.52 -82.19
C SER A 450 39.06 30.83 -83.66
N SER A 451 38.61 29.92 -84.53
CA SER A 451 38.59 30.10 -85.98
C SER A 451 37.28 29.51 -86.53
N PRO A 452 37.01 29.59 -87.84
CA PRO A 452 35.87 28.90 -88.45
C PRO A 452 35.93 27.36 -88.39
N SER A 453 37.08 26.74 -88.04
CA SER A 453 37.20 25.26 -88.00
C SER A 453 38.07 24.69 -86.88
N SER A 454 38.54 25.53 -85.95
CA SER A 454 39.31 25.11 -84.77
C SER A 454 39.07 25.99 -83.53
N LEU A 455 39.36 25.41 -82.36
CA LEU A 455 39.32 26.05 -81.05
C LEU A 455 40.62 25.72 -80.27
N SER A 456 41.43 26.73 -79.97
CA SER A 456 42.57 26.61 -79.04
C SER A 456 42.09 26.83 -77.60
N LEU A 457 42.26 25.84 -76.74
CA LEU A 457 41.85 25.84 -75.33
C LEU A 457 43.06 25.83 -74.40
N ALA A 458 42.92 26.42 -73.22
CA ALA A 458 43.85 26.27 -72.10
C ALA A 458 43.06 26.20 -70.77
N TRP A 459 43.66 25.66 -69.71
CA TRP A 459 43.04 25.52 -68.40
C TRP A 459 44.03 25.69 -67.24
N ALA A 460 43.51 25.79 -66.01
CA ALA A 460 44.32 25.75 -64.81
C ALA A 460 44.87 24.34 -64.55
N VAL A 461 46.11 24.23 -64.07
CA VAL A 461 46.66 22.95 -63.60
C VAL A 461 46.01 22.63 -62.24
N PRO A 462 45.26 21.52 -62.10
CA PRO A 462 44.66 21.17 -60.82
C PRO A 462 45.75 20.81 -59.81
N ARG A 463 45.63 21.32 -58.59
CA ARG A 463 46.53 20.98 -57.47
C ARG A 463 46.17 19.59 -56.95
N ALA A 464 46.79 18.55 -57.49
CA ALA A 464 46.69 17.20 -56.95
C ALA A 464 47.50 17.09 -55.64
N PRO A 465 46.94 16.58 -54.52
CA PRO A 465 47.68 16.44 -53.26
C PRO A 465 48.79 15.36 -53.30
N SER A 466 48.65 14.40 -54.20
CA SER A 466 49.39 13.12 -54.20
C SER A 466 50.54 13.02 -55.20
N GLY A 467 50.73 14.00 -56.09
CA GLY A 467 51.79 13.97 -57.10
C GLY A 467 51.57 14.95 -58.27
N ALA A 468 52.49 14.95 -59.23
CA ALA A 468 52.37 15.78 -60.42
C ALA A 468 51.30 15.25 -61.40
N VAL A 469 50.66 16.16 -62.15
CA VAL A 469 49.78 15.79 -63.27
C VAL A 469 50.64 15.34 -64.46
N LEU A 470 50.34 14.17 -65.00
CA LEU A 470 51.09 13.50 -66.06
C LEU A 470 50.55 13.82 -67.47
N ASP A 471 49.23 13.75 -67.64
CA ASP A 471 48.53 14.19 -68.86
C ASP A 471 47.08 14.62 -68.57
N TYR A 472 46.46 15.19 -69.60
CA TYR A 472 45.06 15.57 -69.64
C TYR A 472 44.34 14.87 -70.78
N GLU A 473 43.04 14.63 -70.59
CA GLU A 473 42.14 14.15 -71.62
C GLU A 473 40.96 15.13 -71.77
N VAL A 474 40.80 15.64 -72.99
CA VAL A 474 39.76 16.59 -73.41
C VAL A 474 38.66 15.83 -74.15
N LYS A 475 37.48 15.76 -73.56
CA LYS A 475 36.24 15.23 -74.18
C LYS A 475 35.51 16.39 -74.84
N TYR A 476 35.07 16.26 -76.09
CA TYR A 476 34.28 17.30 -76.76
C TYR A 476 33.26 16.74 -77.76
N HIS A 477 32.11 17.41 -77.90
CA HIS A 477 31.10 17.10 -78.91
C HIS A 477 30.28 18.33 -79.29
N GLU A 478 29.56 18.24 -80.41
CA GLU A 478 28.68 19.31 -80.90
C GLU A 478 27.40 19.39 -80.07
N LYS A 479 26.98 20.62 -79.73
CA LYS A 479 25.78 20.88 -78.91
C LYS A 479 24.52 20.53 -79.71
N GLY A 480 23.84 19.46 -79.33
CA GLY A 480 22.68 18.91 -80.04
C GLY A 480 22.98 17.69 -80.93
N ALA A 481 24.23 17.21 -80.97
CA ALA A 481 24.56 15.96 -81.66
C ALA A 481 24.43 14.75 -80.72
N GLU A 482 23.26 14.11 -80.72
CA GLU A 482 22.99 12.92 -79.91
C GLU A 482 23.61 11.64 -80.51
N GLY A 483 24.15 10.78 -79.63
CA GLY A 483 24.75 9.48 -79.99
C GLY A 483 26.22 9.35 -79.54
N PRO A 484 26.67 8.16 -79.10
CA PRO A 484 28.02 7.98 -78.54
C PRO A 484 29.16 8.24 -79.54
N SER A 485 28.87 8.20 -80.84
CA SER A 485 29.81 8.51 -81.93
C SER A 485 29.98 10.00 -82.23
N SER A 486 29.19 10.90 -81.61
CA SER A 486 29.41 12.35 -81.71
C SER A 486 30.53 12.85 -80.80
N VAL A 487 30.89 12.06 -79.78
CA VAL A 487 31.89 12.40 -78.76
C VAL A 487 33.30 12.07 -79.25
N ARG A 488 34.16 13.09 -79.24
CA ARG A 488 35.58 12.99 -79.57
C ARG A 488 36.43 13.18 -78.32
N PHE A 489 37.60 12.56 -78.30
CA PHE A 489 38.57 12.67 -77.21
C PHE A 489 39.94 13.08 -77.78
N LEU A 490 40.67 13.90 -77.04
CA LEU A 490 42.02 14.36 -77.37
C LEU A 490 42.89 14.32 -76.10
N LYS A 491 44.07 13.70 -76.16
CA LYS A 491 45.04 13.70 -75.05
C LYS A 491 46.14 14.71 -75.29
N THR A 492 46.65 15.31 -74.21
CA THR A 492 47.74 16.29 -74.23
C THR A 492 48.52 16.23 -72.92
N SER A 493 49.84 16.40 -72.97
CA SER A 493 50.69 16.56 -71.78
C SER A 493 50.75 18.02 -71.30
N GLU A 494 50.32 18.98 -72.11
CA GLU A 494 50.26 20.40 -71.75
C GLU A 494 48.90 20.79 -71.15
N ASN A 495 48.84 21.88 -70.39
CA ASN A 495 47.57 22.48 -69.93
C ASN A 495 46.81 23.26 -71.03
N ARG A 496 46.97 22.83 -72.29
CA ARG A 496 46.37 23.41 -73.49
C ARG A 496 46.17 22.34 -74.56
N ALA A 497 45.20 22.57 -75.45
CA ALA A 497 44.92 21.73 -76.60
C ALA A 497 44.33 22.55 -77.76
N GLU A 498 44.42 22.04 -78.99
CA GLU A 498 43.69 22.61 -80.13
C GLU A 498 42.73 21.57 -80.72
N LEU A 499 41.44 21.86 -80.64
CA LEU A 499 40.39 21.09 -81.29
C LEU A 499 40.32 21.51 -82.75
N ARG A 500 40.56 20.59 -83.69
CA ARG A 500 40.59 20.86 -85.15
C ARG A 500 39.51 20.05 -85.87
N GLY A 501 39.09 20.51 -87.06
CA GLY A 501 38.08 19.83 -87.87
C GLY A 501 36.67 19.96 -87.27
N LEU A 502 36.35 21.19 -86.84
CA LEU A 502 35.05 21.59 -86.32
C LEU A 502 34.19 22.21 -87.42
N LYS A 503 32.87 22.23 -87.25
CA LYS A 503 31.92 22.91 -88.15
C LYS A 503 31.94 24.42 -87.91
N ARG A 504 31.80 25.22 -88.97
CA ARG A 504 31.70 26.69 -88.93
C ARG A 504 30.48 27.15 -88.13
N GLY A 505 30.63 28.21 -87.34
CA GLY A 505 29.57 28.77 -86.47
C GLY A 505 29.02 27.86 -85.36
N ALA A 506 29.44 26.60 -85.27
CA ALA A 506 28.81 25.61 -84.39
C ALA A 506 29.27 25.74 -82.93
N SER A 507 28.35 25.41 -82.01
CA SER A 507 28.63 25.31 -80.57
C SER A 507 29.09 23.90 -80.19
N TYR A 508 30.13 23.82 -79.38
CA TYR A 508 30.68 22.60 -78.81
C TYR A 508 30.61 22.63 -77.28
N LEU A 509 30.38 21.46 -76.68
CA LEU A 509 30.55 21.20 -75.26
C LEU A 509 31.91 20.53 -75.04
N VAL A 510 32.66 20.99 -74.04
CA VAL A 510 34.01 20.50 -73.75
C VAL A 510 34.16 20.20 -72.26
N GLN A 511 34.78 19.08 -71.92
CA GLN A 511 35.20 18.73 -70.56
C GLN A 511 36.67 18.30 -70.56
N VAL A 512 37.38 18.56 -69.46
CA VAL A 512 38.77 18.13 -69.30
C VAL A 512 38.92 17.34 -68.00
N ARG A 513 39.74 16.28 -68.02
CA ARG A 513 40.23 15.58 -66.81
C ARG A 513 41.75 15.49 -66.81
N ALA A 514 42.33 15.35 -65.63
CA ALA A 514 43.76 15.21 -65.39
C ALA A 514 44.12 13.79 -64.90
N ARG A 515 45.37 13.36 -65.11
CA ARG A 515 45.90 12.06 -64.67
C ARG A 515 47.09 12.22 -63.73
N SER A 516 47.17 11.43 -62.66
CA SER A 516 48.39 11.19 -61.87
C SER A 516 48.81 9.72 -61.97
N GLU A 517 49.80 9.30 -61.18
CA GLU A 517 50.13 7.86 -61.03
C GLU A 517 48.96 7.02 -60.51
N ALA A 518 48.03 7.62 -59.75
CA ALA A 518 46.82 6.97 -59.26
C ALA A 518 45.73 6.78 -60.34
N GLY A 519 45.90 7.36 -61.54
CA GLY A 519 44.95 7.27 -62.64
C GLY A 519 44.27 8.60 -62.99
N TYR A 520 43.22 8.52 -63.81
CA TYR A 520 42.44 9.69 -64.25
C TYR A 520 41.45 10.13 -63.18
N GLY A 521 41.46 11.42 -62.86
CA GLY A 521 40.41 12.07 -62.09
C GLY A 521 39.08 12.19 -62.86
N PRO A 522 38.01 12.70 -62.23
CA PRO A 522 36.75 12.98 -62.89
C PRO A 522 36.87 14.10 -63.94
N PHE A 523 35.95 14.12 -64.90
CA PHE A 523 35.80 15.24 -65.83
C PHE A 523 35.28 16.48 -65.13
N GLY A 524 35.84 17.65 -65.48
CA GLY A 524 35.33 18.95 -65.08
C GLY A 524 33.97 19.29 -65.68
N GLN A 525 33.42 20.44 -65.27
CA GLN A 525 32.15 20.97 -65.76
C GLN A 525 32.18 21.18 -67.29
N GLU A 526 31.03 21.02 -67.93
CA GLU A 526 30.88 21.28 -69.37
C GLU A 526 31.07 22.77 -69.68
N HIS A 527 32.13 23.07 -70.42
CA HIS A 527 32.43 24.40 -70.94
C HIS A 527 31.85 24.56 -72.35
N HIS A 528 31.10 25.63 -72.58
CA HIS A 528 30.56 25.99 -73.89
C HIS A 528 31.59 26.77 -74.71
N SER A 529 31.79 26.39 -75.97
CA SER A 529 32.67 27.13 -76.89
C SER A 529 32.11 27.14 -78.31
N GLN A 530 32.33 28.22 -79.06
CA GLN A 530 31.78 28.39 -80.41
C GLN A 530 32.88 28.79 -81.40
N THR A 531 32.89 28.16 -82.57
CA THR A 531 33.75 28.56 -83.71
C THR A 531 33.25 29.84 -84.35
N GLN A 532 34.15 30.62 -84.96
CA GLN A 532 33.77 31.86 -85.65
C GLN A 532 32.86 31.62 -86.86
N LEU A 533 32.16 32.68 -87.25
CA LEU A 533 31.49 32.86 -88.54
C LEU A 533 32.31 33.86 -89.36
N ASP A 534 32.32 33.72 -90.69
CA ASP A 534 33.06 34.62 -91.58
C ASP A 534 32.29 35.95 -91.77
N GLU A 535 32.98 37.09 -91.68
CA GLU A 535 32.37 38.43 -91.75
C GLU A 535 31.96 38.84 -93.19
N ASN A 536 30.81 38.35 -93.70
CA ASN A 536 30.05 39.06 -94.75
C ASN A 536 28.58 38.61 -94.96
N GLU A 537 27.72 38.65 -93.93
CA GLU A 537 26.25 38.57 -94.08
C GLU A 537 25.54 39.48 -93.04
N SER A 538 26.03 40.71 -92.84
CA SER A 538 25.64 41.57 -91.71
C SER A 538 24.30 42.31 -91.83
N TRP A 539 23.40 41.92 -92.75
CA TRP A 539 22.21 42.71 -93.10
C TRP A 539 20.89 41.92 -93.22
N ARG A 540 20.79 40.70 -92.67
CA ARG A 540 19.59 39.84 -92.84
C ARG A 540 18.80 39.44 -91.59
N GLU A 541 19.20 39.83 -90.38
CA GLU A 541 18.44 39.54 -89.14
C GLU A 541 17.89 40.78 -88.39
N GLN A 542 17.75 41.92 -89.07
CA GLN A 542 17.19 43.16 -88.47
C GLN A 542 15.63 43.18 -88.45
N LEU A 543 14.97 42.02 -88.38
CA LEU A 543 13.50 41.88 -88.44
C LEU A 543 12.89 40.88 -87.42
N ALA A 544 13.60 40.54 -86.34
CA ALA A 544 13.14 39.56 -85.34
C ALA A 544 13.00 40.11 -83.90
N LEU A 545 13.00 41.45 -83.71
CA LEU A 545 13.15 42.08 -82.38
C LEU A 545 11.97 42.97 -81.93
N ILE A 546 10.84 43.00 -82.64
CA ILE A 546 9.65 43.81 -82.28
C ILE A 546 8.35 42.99 -82.36
N ALA A 547 8.27 41.92 -81.58
CA ALA A 547 7.02 41.31 -81.09
C ALA A 547 7.37 40.39 -79.91
N GLY A 548 6.65 40.37 -78.79
CA GLY A 548 5.37 41.03 -78.51
C GLY A 548 4.77 40.45 -77.23
N THR A 549 5.53 40.55 -76.13
CA THR A 549 5.21 40.10 -74.76
C THR A 549 3.75 40.36 -74.35
N ALA A 550 2.89 39.34 -74.41
CA ALA A 550 1.45 39.51 -74.08
C ALA A 550 0.77 38.33 -73.35
N VAL A 551 1.26 37.08 -73.45
CA VAL A 551 0.45 35.89 -73.08
C VAL A 551 0.76 35.30 -71.70
N VAL A 552 2.03 35.23 -71.28
CA VAL A 552 2.44 34.47 -70.08
C VAL A 552 2.00 35.15 -68.76
N GLY A 553 2.02 36.48 -68.71
CA GLY A 553 1.66 37.23 -67.49
C GLY A 553 0.19 37.09 -67.07
N ALA A 554 -0.74 37.03 -68.04
CA ALA A 554 -2.17 36.95 -67.77
C ALA A 554 -2.58 35.64 -67.06
N VAL A 555 -1.93 34.53 -67.42
CA VAL A 555 -2.23 33.20 -66.85
C VAL A 555 -1.83 33.12 -65.38
N LEU A 556 -0.66 33.67 -65.02
CA LEU A 556 -0.19 33.70 -63.63
C LEU A 556 -1.08 34.55 -62.71
N VAL A 557 -1.56 35.71 -63.18
CA VAL A 557 -2.48 36.56 -62.40
C VAL A 557 -3.82 35.87 -62.17
N LEU A 558 -4.38 35.19 -63.17
CA LEU A 558 -5.65 34.46 -63.04
C LEU A 558 -5.60 33.36 -61.97
N VAL A 559 -4.50 32.60 -61.88
CA VAL A 559 -4.34 31.54 -60.86
C VAL A 559 -4.34 32.12 -59.44
N VAL A 560 -3.64 33.24 -59.23
CA VAL A 560 -3.60 33.92 -57.91
C VAL A 560 -4.98 34.44 -57.51
N VAL A 561 -5.74 35.02 -58.43
CA VAL A 561 -7.11 35.51 -58.16
C VAL A 561 -8.06 34.37 -57.77
N VAL A 562 -8.00 33.21 -58.44
CA VAL A 562 -8.83 32.04 -58.08
C VAL A 562 -8.50 31.53 -56.67
N ILE A 563 -7.22 31.45 -56.31
CA ILE A 563 -6.79 31.05 -54.95
C ILE A 563 -7.28 32.06 -53.91
N ALA A 564 -7.17 33.37 -54.18
CA ALA A 564 -7.66 34.40 -53.27
C ALA A 564 -9.18 34.31 -53.02
N VAL A 565 -9.99 34.08 -54.07
CA VAL A 565 -11.45 33.94 -53.93
C VAL A 565 -11.84 32.69 -53.13
N LEU A 566 -11.11 31.58 -53.28
CA LEU A 566 -11.34 30.36 -52.50
C LEU A 566 -10.97 30.53 -51.01
N CYS A 567 -9.90 31.25 -50.70
CA CYS A 567 -9.55 31.60 -49.32
C CYS A 567 -10.59 32.55 -48.68
N LEU A 568 -10.98 33.62 -49.38
CA LEU A 568 -11.92 34.62 -48.87
C LEU A 568 -13.32 34.05 -48.59
N ARG A 569 -13.79 33.07 -49.38
CA ARG A 569 -15.06 32.38 -49.11
C ARG A 569 -15.02 31.45 -47.88
N LYS A 570 -13.85 31.06 -47.38
CA LYS A 570 -13.72 30.21 -46.19
C LYS A 570 -13.65 31.00 -44.87
N GLN A 571 -13.46 32.32 -44.93
CA GLN A 571 -13.20 33.16 -43.74
C GLN A 571 -14.44 33.93 -43.21
N SER A 572 -15.63 33.68 -43.78
CA SER A 572 -16.87 34.38 -43.43
C SER A 572 -17.64 33.77 -42.24
N ASN A 573 -16.96 33.16 -41.27
CA ASN A 573 -17.55 32.79 -39.98
C ASN A 573 -16.46 32.65 -38.89
N GLY A 574 -16.31 33.64 -38.00
CA GLY A 574 -15.37 33.60 -36.87
C GLY A 574 -14.51 34.87 -36.65
N ARG A 575 -15.03 35.81 -35.86
CA ARG A 575 -14.34 36.90 -35.11
C ARG A 575 -15.08 36.99 -33.76
N GLU A 576 -14.53 37.37 -32.59
CA GLU A 576 -13.17 37.79 -32.15
C GLU A 576 -13.10 37.71 -30.59
N ALA A 577 -11.99 37.89 -29.87
CA ALA A 577 -10.58 38.11 -30.25
C ALA A 577 -9.62 37.12 -29.53
N GLU A 578 -8.74 37.39 -28.56
CA GLU A 578 -8.34 38.62 -27.84
C GLU A 578 -6.90 38.54 -27.24
N TYR A 579 -6.28 39.72 -27.07
CA TYR A 579 -5.07 40.16 -26.33
C TYR A 579 -4.01 39.18 -25.73
N SER A 580 -2.74 39.41 -26.17
CA SER A 580 -1.45 39.56 -25.43
C SER A 580 -1.22 38.96 -24.01
N ASP A 581 -0.01 38.56 -23.58
CA ASP A 581 1.36 38.93 -24.06
C ASP A 581 2.49 37.95 -23.60
N LYS A 582 3.61 37.94 -24.34
CA LYS A 582 5.04 37.66 -23.97
C LYS A 582 5.58 36.40 -23.22
N HIS A 583 6.69 35.92 -23.82
CA HIS A 583 7.93 35.34 -23.23
C HIS A 583 7.96 33.96 -22.54
N GLY A 584 8.99 33.14 -22.84
CA GLY A 584 9.74 32.45 -21.77
C GLY A 584 10.22 31.00 -21.92
N GLN A 585 11.19 30.73 -22.82
CA GLN A 585 12.44 29.98 -22.51
C GLN A 585 12.44 28.51 -21.96
N TYR A 586 12.99 27.60 -22.78
CA TYR A 586 13.77 26.36 -22.49
C TYR A 586 13.40 25.29 -21.43
N LEU A 587 13.58 24.04 -21.88
CA LEU A 587 13.67 22.75 -21.16
C LEU A 587 14.55 22.75 -19.88
N ILE A 588 14.11 22.03 -18.83
CA ILE A 588 14.75 20.81 -18.24
C ILE A 588 14.07 20.43 -16.90
N GLY A 589 13.85 19.13 -16.67
CA GLY A 589 14.07 18.53 -15.35
C GLY A 589 12.89 17.99 -14.52
N HIS A 590 13.12 16.79 -13.96
CA HIS A 590 12.57 16.22 -12.72
C HIS A 590 11.05 16.04 -12.53
N GLY A 591 10.63 14.77 -12.55
CA GLY A 591 9.34 14.34 -11.99
C GLY A 591 9.41 14.10 -10.48
N THR A 592 8.77 14.98 -9.70
CA THR A 592 8.32 14.72 -8.33
C THR A 592 7.12 15.62 -8.05
N LYS A 593 5.90 15.06 -7.95
CA LYS A 593 4.71 15.84 -7.56
C LYS A 593 4.76 16.05 -6.05
N VAL A 594 4.83 17.30 -5.60
CA VAL A 594 4.97 17.68 -4.19
C VAL A 594 3.71 17.27 -3.41
N TYR A 595 3.89 16.78 -2.18
CA TYR A 595 2.78 16.59 -1.24
C TYR A 595 2.23 17.96 -0.82
N ILE A 596 0.98 18.24 -1.17
CA ILE A 596 0.27 19.47 -0.79
C ILE A 596 -0.65 19.13 0.38
N ASP A 597 -0.57 19.94 1.43
CA ASP A 597 -1.32 19.75 2.67
C ASP A 597 -2.81 20.16 2.47
N PRO A 598 -3.80 19.36 2.89
CA PRO A 598 -5.22 19.73 2.84
C PRO A 598 -5.56 21.09 3.46
N PHE A 599 -4.75 21.63 4.38
CA PHE A 599 -4.92 22.97 4.95
C PHE A 599 -4.62 24.13 3.98
N THR A 600 -4.20 23.89 2.73
CA THR A 600 -4.00 24.96 1.73
C THR A 600 -5.25 25.30 0.89
N TYR A 601 -6.43 24.77 1.23
CA TYR A 601 -7.69 25.04 0.53
C TYR A 601 -8.66 25.87 1.39
N GLU A 602 -9.17 26.98 0.85
CA GLU A 602 -10.11 27.86 1.58
C GLU A 602 -11.57 27.34 1.59
N ASP A 603 -11.97 26.48 0.65
CA ASP A 603 -13.24 25.75 0.68
C ASP A 603 -13.02 24.22 0.71
N PRO A 604 -13.38 23.53 1.82
CA PRO A 604 -13.34 22.07 1.91
C PRO A 604 -14.17 21.34 0.85
N ASN A 605 -15.24 21.96 0.33
CA ASN A 605 -16.12 21.33 -0.66
C ASN A 605 -15.45 21.22 -2.03
N GLU A 606 -14.58 22.17 -2.39
CA GLU A 606 -13.83 22.15 -3.65
C GLU A 606 -12.65 21.15 -3.58
N ALA A 607 -11.96 21.08 -2.43
CA ALA A 607 -10.92 20.08 -2.18
C ALA A 607 -11.46 18.64 -2.31
N VAL A 608 -12.63 18.36 -1.71
CA VAL A 608 -13.31 17.05 -1.86
C VAL A 608 -13.74 16.80 -3.32
N ARG A 609 -14.09 17.85 -4.08
CA ARG A 609 -14.53 17.75 -5.47
C ARG A 609 -13.42 17.37 -6.43
N GLU A 610 -12.21 17.90 -6.26
CA GLU A 610 -11.06 17.51 -7.07
C GLU A 610 -10.51 16.14 -6.65
N PHE A 611 -10.46 15.83 -5.35
CA PHE A 611 -10.08 14.51 -4.85
C PHE A 611 -10.99 13.40 -5.42
N ALA A 612 -12.30 13.66 -5.53
CA ALA A 612 -13.25 12.73 -6.12
C ALA A 612 -13.12 12.55 -7.65
N LYS A 613 -12.29 13.33 -8.36
CA LYS A 613 -12.01 13.15 -9.80
C LYS A 613 -10.78 12.27 -10.09
N GLU A 614 -9.80 12.20 -9.19
CA GLU A 614 -8.59 11.37 -9.40
C GLU A 614 -8.85 9.86 -9.15
N ILE A 615 -10.04 9.47 -8.65
CA ILE A 615 -10.41 8.06 -8.38
C ILE A 615 -11.22 7.48 -9.54
N ASP A 616 -10.58 6.67 -10.39
CA ASP A 616 -11.27 5.86 -11.40
C ASP A 616 -12.08 4.73 -10.71
N VAL A 617 -13.37 4.63 -11.06
CA VAL A 617 -14.35 3.71 -10.47
C VAL A 617 -13.91 2.24 -10.61
N SER A 618 -13.09 1.89 -11.59
CA SER A 618 -12.55 0.52 -11.76
C SER A 618 -11.64 0.05 -10.62
N TYR A 619 -11.09 0.96 -9.81
CA TYR A 619 -10.30 0.62 -8.62
C TYR A 619 -11.14 0.54 -7.33
N VAL A 620 -12.41 0.96 -7.35
CA VAL A 620 -13.28 0.95 -6.17
C VAL A 620 -13.96 -0.42 -6.01
N LYS A 621 -13.26 -1.38 -5.41
CA LYS A 621 -13.89 -2.59 -4.89
C LYS A 621 -14.60 -2.31 -3.57
N ILE A 622 -15.92 -2.47 -3.57
CA ILE A 622 -16.69 -2.65 -2.33
C ILE A 622 -16.59 -4.13 -1.96
N GLU A 623 -15.72 -4.46 -1.00
CA GLU A 623 -15.70 -5.79 -0.39
C GLU A 623 -16.82 -5.93 0.66
N GLU A 624 -17.27 -7.15 0.92
CA GLU A 624 -18.43 -7.40 1.80
C GLU A 624 -18.07 -7.14 3.28
N CYS A 625 -18.38 -5.93 3.77
CA CYS A 625 -18.28 -5.56 5.19
C CYS A 625 -19.31 -6.28 6.08
N PHE A 626 -19.18 -7.61 6.19
CA PHE A 626 -19.64 -8.31 7.39
C PHE A 626 -18.94 -7.72 8.63
N TYR A 627 -19.60 -7.81 9.78
CA TYR A 627 -19.20 -7.21 11.07
C TYR A 627 -19.48 -5.72 11.32
N LEU A 628 -20.12 -4.99 10.40
CA LEU A 628 -21.02 -3.91 10.84
C LEU A 628 -22.48 -4.26 10.53
N SER A 629 -23.32 -4.08 11.55
CA SER A 629 -24.77 -3.87 11.45
C SER A 629 -25.75 -5.06 11.36
N PHE A 630 -25.58 -6.12 12.17
CA PHE A 630 -26.70 -7.04 12.49
C PHE A 630 -27.97 -6.29 12.98
N GLN A 631 -27.79 -5.12 13.61
CA GLN A 631 -28.88 -4.21 13.99
C GLN A 631 -29.55 -3.48 12.80
N VAL A 632 -28.80 -3.08 11.76
CA VAL A 632 -29.39 -2.40 10.58
C VAL A 632 -30.00 -3.43 9.62
N ILE A 633 -29.41 -4.62 9.50
CA ILE A 633 -30.03 -5.75 8.80
C ILE A 633 -31.35 -6.12 9.47
N ASN A 634 -31.39 -6.29 10.80
CA ASN A 634 -32.65 -6.46 11.53
C ASN A 634 -33.63 -5.31 11.29
N ALA A 635 -33.18 -4.05 11.32
CA ALA A 635 -34.06 -2.91 11.07
C ALA A 635 -34.68 -2.97 9.64
N ILE A 636 -33.90 -3.32 8.62
CA ILE A 636 -34.38 -3.46 7.23
C ILE A 636 -35.32 -4.68 7.07
N GLU A 637 -35.06 -5.78 7.79
CA GLU A 637 -35.92 -6.97 7.79
C GLU A 637 -37.24 -6.74 8.55
N GLN A 638 -37.20 -6.01 9.66
CA GLN A 638 -38.37 -5.56 10.46
C GLN A 638 -39.08 -4.34 9.84
N ASP A 639 -38.75 -4.01 8.59
CA ASP A 639 -39.31 -2.93 7.77
C ASP A 639 -39.28 -1.52 8.41
N TYR A 640 -38.30 -1.26 9.29
CA TYR A 640 -37.97 0.08 9.75
C TYR A 640 -37.69 1.02 8.57
N ARG A 641 -38.12 2.28 8.72
CA ARG A 641 -37.86 3.38 7.80
C ARG A 641 -37.44 4.59 8.61
N LEU A 642 -36.60 5.44 8.03
CA LEU A 642 -36.18 6.68 8.67
C LEU A 642 -37.40 7.58 8.90
N PRO A 643 -37.64 8.06 10.15
CA PRO A 643 -38.67 9.07 10.41
C PRO A 643 -38.35 10.33 9.60
N PRO A 644 -39.36 11.19 9.32
CA PRO A 644 -39.10 12.47 8.66
C PRO A 644 -38.08 13.28 9.47
N PRO A 645 -37.04 13.85 8.84
CA PRO A 645 -36.19 14.82 9.51
C PRO A 645 -37.04 15.99 10.05
N PRO A 646 -36.60 16.69 11.12
CA PRO A 646 -37.28 17.86 11.62
C PRO A 646 -37.60 18.86 10.51
N ASP A 647 -38.84 19.36 10.50
CA ASP A 647 -39.37 20.31 9.52
C ASP A 647 -39.33 19.84 8.04
N CYS A 648 -39.11 18.54 7.78
CA CYS A 648 -39.10 17.98 6.44
C CYS A 648 -40.53 17.94 5.84
N PRO A 649 -40.75 18.49 4.63
CA PRO A 649 -42.06 18.42 3.98
C PRO A 649 -42.42 16.98 3.56
N THR A 650 -43.69 16.60 3.72
CA THR A 650 -44.21 15.25 3.43
C THR A 650 -43.91 14.81 1.99
N SER A 651 -43.96 15.75 1.04
CA SER A 651 -43.64 15.52 -0.38
C SER A 651 -42.17 15.13 -0.61
N LEU A 652 -41.25 15.72 0.15
CA LEU A 652 -39.82 15.44 0.10
C LEU A 652 -39.48 14.14 0.86
N HIS A 653 -40.07 13.94 2.04
CA HIS A 653 -39.90 12.69 2.80
C HIS A 653 -40.44 11.48 2.04
N GLN A 654 -41.57 11.60 1.33
CA GLN A 654 -42.06 10.52 0.46
C GLN A 654 -41.06 10.17 -0.64
N LEU A 655 -40.44 11.16 -1.29
CA LEU A 655 -39.39 10.90 -2.29
C LEU A 655 -38.17 10.18 -1.67
N MET A 656 -37.82 10.48 -0.41
CA MET A 656 -36.78 9.73 0.32
C MET A 656 -37.19 8.27 0.58
N LEU A 657 -38.44 8.02 0.97
CA LEU A 657 -38.98 6.67 1.17
C LEU A 657 -39.06 5.87 -0.14
N ASP A 658 -39.42 6.51 -1.25
CA ASP A 658 -39.45 5.91 -2.58
C ASP A 658 -38.03 5.50 -3.04
N CYS A 659 -37.02 6.30 -2.72
CA CYS A 659 -35.60 5.93 -2.93
C CYS A 659 -35.16 4.75 -2.05
N TRP A 660 -35.83 4.50 -0.91
CA TRP A 660 -35.53 3.44 0.05
C TRP A 660 -36.33 2.13 -0.17
N GLN A 661 -37.09 2.01 -1.28
CA GLN A 661 -37.94 0.83 -1.49
C GLN A 661 -37.18 -0.51 -1.44
N LYS A 662 -37.81 -1.54 -0.82
CA LYS A 662 -37.18 -2.84 -0.56
C LYS A 662 -36.80 -3.57 -1.85
N ASP A 663 -37.69 -3.55 -2.85
CA ASP A 663 -37.35 -3.91 -4.23
C ASP A 663 -36.57 -2.79 -4.90
N ARG A 664 -35.40 -3.14 -5.44
CA ARG A 664 -34.55 -2.26 -6.26
C ARG A 664 -35.25 -1.74 -7.51
N ASN A 665 -36.19 -2.50 -8.09
CA ASN A 665 -36.90 -2.11 -9.31
C ASN A 665 -38.03 -1.10 -9.06
N ALA A 666 -38.55 -1.04 -7.83
CA ALA A 666 -39.56 -0.08 -7.40
C ALA A 666 -38.98 1.32 -7.07
N ARG A 667 -37.65 1.46 -6.96
CA ARG A 667 -36.99 2.73 -6.67
C ARG A 667 -37.02 3.66 -7.91
N PRO A 668 -37.27 4.97 -7.75
CA PRO A 668 -37.22 5.92 -8.85
C PRO A 668 -35.80 6.01 -9.42
N ARG A 669 -35.68 5.92 -10.75
CA ARG A 669 -34.41 6.17 -11.45
C ARG A 669 -34.07 7.66 -11.40
N PHE A 670 -32.79 8.00 -11.54
CA PHE A 670 -32.29 9.37 -11.43
C PHE A 670 -33.13 10.44 -12.20
N PRO A 671 -33.57 10.24 -13.45
CA PRO A 671 -34.42 11.22 -14.15
C PRO A 671 -35.80 11.44 -13.49
N GLN A 672 -36.35 10.41 -12.83
CA GLN A 672 -37.63 10.49 -12.11
C GLN A 672 -37.46 11.27 -10.80
N VAL A 673 -36.34 11.08 -10.09
CA VAL A 673 -35.98 11.86 -8.90
C VAL A 673 -35.81 13.34 -9.25
N VAL A 674 -35.06 13.65 -10.33
CA VAL A 674 -34.90 15.02 -10.82
C VAL A 674 -36.25 15.64 -11.23
N SER A 675 -37.12 14.89 -11.92
CA SER A 675 -38.47 15.37 -12.28
C SER A 675 -39.38 15.61 -11.07
N ALA A 676 -39.25 14.80 -10.00
CA ALA A 676 -40.00 15.01 -8.76
C ALA A 676 -39.54 16.28 -8.02
N LEU A 677 -38.23 16.51 -7.93
CA LEU A 677 -37.65 17.72 -7.34
C LEU A 677 -38.02 18.98 -8.15
N ASP A 678 -37.91 18.94 -9.47
CA ASP A 678 -38.29 20.04 -10.37
C ASP A 678 -39.80 20.40 -10.24
N LYS A 679 -40.68 19.40 -10.07
CA LYS A 679 -42.10 19.63 -9.76
C LYS A 679 -42.33 20.29 -8.39
N MET A 680 -41.57 19.90 -7.36
CA MET A 680 -41.64 20.53 -6.04
C MET A 680 -41.14 21.98 -6.06
N ILE A 681 -40.05 22.26 -6.79
CA ILE A 681 -39.53 23.62 -7.01
C ILE A 681 -40.55 24.51 -7.75
N ARG A 682 -41.24 23.96 -8.76
CA ARG A 682 -42.30 24.68 -9.51
C ARG A 682 -43.61 24.84 -8.73
N ASN A 683 -43.83 24.10 -7.64
CA ASN A 683 -44.99 24.23 -6.76
C ASN A 683 -44.56 24.27 -5.27
N PRO A 684 -43.99 25.39 -4.79
CA PRO A 684 -43.46 25.48 -3.43
C PRO A 684 -44.54 25.42 -2.32
N ALA A 685 -45.83 25.46 -2.66
CA ALA A 685 -46.89 25.15 -1.70
C ALA A 685 -46.87 23.68 -1.25
N SER A 686 -46.41 22.77 -2.12
CA SER A 686 -46.22 21.34 -1.79
C SER A 686 -45.13 21.08 -0.74
N LEU A 687 -44.28 22.08 -0.47
CA LEU A 687 -43.21 22.04 0.53
C LEU A 687 -43.63 22.65 1.88
N LYS A 688 -44.89 23.06 2.07
CA LYS A 688 -45.39 23.64 3.33
C LYS A 688 -46.15 22.65 4.22
N ILE A 689 -46.43 21.44 3.74
CA ILE A 689 -47.09 20.40 4.51
C ILE A 689 -45.99 19.54 5.14
N VAL A 690 -45.80 19.66 6.45
CA VAL A 690 -44.91 18.80 7.26
C VAL A 690 -45.69 17.57 7.72
N ALA A 691 -45.00 16.43 7.84
CA ALA A 691 -45.63 15.19 8.30
C ALA A 691 -46.08 15.30 9.76
N ARG A 692 -47.38 15.19 10.01
CA ARG A 692 -47.97 15.22 11.36
C ARG A 692 -47.90 13.81 11.97
N GLU A 693 -47.30 13.69 13.14
CA GLU A 693 -47.16 12.41 13.85
C GLU A 693 -48.51 11.74 14.08
N ASN A 694 -48.58 10.43 13.85
CA ASN A 694 -49.73 9.59 14.15
C ASN A 694 -49.23 8.21 14.63
N GLY A 695 -49.86 7.65 15.65
CA GLY A 695 -49.21 6.71 16.58
C GLY A 695 -48.63 5.42 15.98
N GLY A 696 -47.35 5.18 16.27
CA GLY A 696 -46.64 3.90 16.13
C GLY A 696 -45.53 3.82 17.19
N ALA A 697 -45.29 2.64 17.76
CA ALA A 697 -44.44 2.50 18.95
C ALA A 697 -42.96 2.87 18.69
N SER A 698 -42.44 3.87 19.41
CA SER A 698 -41.06 4.35 19.29
C SER A 698 -40.09 3.53 20.14
N HIS A 699 -39.07 2.94 19.50
CA HIS A 699 -38.01 2.21 20.21
C HIS A 699 -36.95 3.18 20.79
N PRO A 700 -36.63 3.11 22.10
CA PRO A 700 -35.85 4.15 22.80
C PRO A 700 -34.33 3.97 22.68
N LEU A 701 -33.80 3.98 21.45
CA LEU A 701 -32.36 3.75 21.17
C LEU A 701 -31.62 4.87 20.42
N LEU A 702 -32.31 5.90 19.90
CA LEU A 702 -31.68 6.99 19.13
C LEU A 702 -32.12 8.41 19.52
N ASP A 703 -32.74 8.60 20.69
CA ASP A 703 -32.99 9.95 21.22
C ASP A 703 -31.87 10.39 22.19
N GLN A 704 -31.16 11.46 21.82
CA GLN A 704 -30.26 12.22 22.69
C GLN A 704 -30.55 13.74 22.66
N ARG A 705 -31.77 14.16 22.33
CA ARG A 705 -32.22 15.53 22.60
C ARG A 705 -32.69 15.59 24.06
N GLN A 706 -31.93 16.26 24.93
CA GLN A 706 -32.44 16.58 26.27
C GLN A 706 -33.66 17.50 26.12
N PRO A 707 -34.82 17.18 26.73
CA PRO A 707 -35.99 18.03 26.60
C PRO A 707 -35.77 19.41 27.23
N HIS A 708 -36.30 20.44 26.58
CA HIS A 708 -36.38 21.78 27.17
C HIS A 708 -37.19 21.69 28.46
N TYR A 709 -36.72 22.24 29.59
CA TYR A 709 -37.38 21.99 30.89
C TYR A 709 -38.81 22.57 30.97
N SER A 710 -39.14 23.53 30.12
CA SER A 710 -40.51 24.03 29.92
C SER A 710 -41.46 23.02 29.26
N ALA A 711 -40.98 21.84 28.87
CA ALA A 711 -41.79 20.72 28.36
C ALA A 711 -42.17 19.70 29.45
N PHE A 712 -41.69 19.86 30.69
CA PHE A 712 -42.10 19.04 31.82
C PHE A 712 -43.21 19.74 32.62
N GLY A 713 -44.33 19.04 32.86
CA GLY A 713 -45.44 19.56 33.66
C GLY A 713 -45.21 19.52 35.18
N SER A 714 -44.16 18.82 35.65
CA SER A 714 -43.85 18.70 37.07
C SER A 714 -42.39 18.35 37.35
N VAL A 715 -41.92 18.65 38.57
CA VAL A 715 -40.59 18.24 39.06
C VAL A 715 -40.42 16.71 39.04
N GLY A 716 -41.47 15.95 39.36
CA GLY A 716 -41.45 14.48 39.31
C GLY A 716 -41.22 13.93 37.90
N GLU A 717 -41.83 14.56 36.89
CA GLU A 717 -41.62 14.21 35.49
C GLU A 717 -40.20 14.53 34.99
N TRP A 718 -39.65 15.68 35.38
CA TRP A 718 -38.24 16.00 35.15
C TRP A 718 -37.30 14.98 35.84
N LEU A 719 -37.54 14.64 37.10
CA LEU A 719 -36.77 13.62 37.82
C LEU A 719 -36.82 12.28 37.10
N ARG A 720 -38.00 11.84 36.62
CA ARG A 720 -38.15 10.63 35.78
C ARG A 720 -37.36 10.75 34.48
N ALA A 721 -37.43 11.87 33.76
CA ALA A 721 -36.69 12.10 32.52
C ALA A 721 -35.16 12.03 32.70
N ILE A 722 -34.61 12.64 33.76
CA ILE A 722 -33.18 12.53 34.08
C ILE A 722 -32.80 11.17 34.74
N LYS A 723 -33.72 10.19 34.76
CA LYS A 723 -33.58 8.86 35.37
C LYS A 723 -33.28 8.88 36.88
N MET A 724 -33.78 9.90 37.58
CA MET A 724 -33.68 10.12 39.05
C MET A 724 -35.05 10.01 39.76
N GLY A 725 -36.12 9.56 39.08
CA GLY A 725 -37.49 9.49 39.60
C GLY A 725 -37.69 8.76 40.93
N ARG A 726 -36.72 7.91 41.35
CA ARG A 726 -36.70 7.30 42.69
C ARG A 726 -36.59 8.27 43.88
N TYR A 727 -36.43 9.57 43.61
CA TYR A 727 -36.40 10.66 44.60
C TYR A 727 -37.61 11.58 44.51
N GLU A 728 -38.62 11.25 43.68
CA GLU A 728 -39.80 12.09 43.46
C GLU A 728 -40.59 12.38 44.76
N GLU A 729 -40.84 11.35 45.58
CA GLU A 729 -41.42 11.51 46.92
C GLU A 729 -40.52 12.32 47.86
N SER A 730 -39.19 12.14 47.77
CA SER A 730 -38.22 12.84 48.61
C SER A 730 -38.15 14.34 48.32
N PHE A 731 -38.25 14.72 47.04
CA PHE A 731 -38.35 16.12 46.62
C PHE A 731 -39.70 16.73 47.02
N ALA A 732 -40.80 16.00 46.83
CA ALA A 732 -42.13 16.45 47.22
C ALA A 732 -42.27 16.67 48.73
N ALA A 733 -41.83 15.69 49.55
CA ALA A 733 -41.87 15.78 51.01
C ALA A 733 -40.98 16.90 51.59
N ALA A 734 -39.92 17.29 50.87
CA ALA A 734 -39.06 18.41 51.22
C ALA A 734 -39.50 19.78 50.65
N GLY A 735 -40.64 19.84 49.95
CA GLY A 735 -41.20 21.08 49.41
C GLY A 735 -40.62 21.53 48.06
N PHE A 736 -39.74 20.76 47.42
CA PHE A 736 -39.19 21.05 46.09
C PHE A 736 -40.19 20.73 44.96
N GLY A 737 -41.43 21.24 45.07
CA GLY A 737 -42.52 20.97 44.13
C GLY A 737 -42.52 21.81 42.85
N SER A 738 -41.72 22.89 42.78
CA SER A 738 -41.63 23.78 41.62
C SER A 738 -40.22 23.87 41.05
N PHE A 739 -40.11 24.12 39.74
CA PHE A 739 -38.83 24.30 39.05
C PHE A 739 -38.04 25.51 39.57
N GLU A 740 -38.71 26.53 40.10
CA GLU A 740 -38.06 27.69 40.72
C GLU A 740 -37.31 27.29 42.00
N LEU A 741 -37.94 26.53 42.90
CA LEU A 741 -37.31 26.02 44.12
C LEU A 741 -36.22 24.99 43.80
N VAL A 742 -36.48 24.09 42.85
CA VAL A 742 -35.48 23.12 42.35
C VAL A 742 -34.28 23.82 41.70
N SER A 743 -34.46 24.96 41.03
CA SER A 743 -33.35 25.71 40.46
C SER A 743 -32.36 26.17 41.54
N GLN A 744 -32.82 26.40 42.77
CA GLN A 744 -32.02 26.94 43.87
C GLN A 744 -31.33 25.86 44.72
N ILE A 745 -31.70 24.58 44.56
CA ILE A 745 -31.26 23.47 45.42
C ILE A 745 -29.73 23.33 45.51
N SER A 746 -29.22 23.10 46.73
CA SER A 746 -27.79 22.92 47.01
C SER A 746 -27.38 21.44 47.11
N THR A 747 -26.08 21.16 47.10
CA THR A 747 -25.55 19.80 47.39
C THR A 747 -25.94 19.32 48.79
N GLU A 748 -26.07 20.25 49.75
CA GLU A 748 -26.43 19.96 51.15
C GLU A 748 -27.93 19.64 51.28
N ASP A 749 -28.79 20.32 50.53
CA ASP A 749 -30.20 19.94 50.40
C ASP A 749 -30.38 18.55 49.80
N LEU A 750 -29.62 18.22 48.75
CA LEU A 750 -29.65 16.89 48.14
C LEU A 750 -29.25 15.79 49.13
N LEU A 751 -28.26 16.04 49.99
CA LEU A 751 -27.92 15.14 51.11
C LEU A 751 -29.07 15.04 52.12
N ARG A 752 -29.65 16.19 52.53
CA ARG A 752 -30.75 16.28 53.50
C ARG A 752 -32.02 15.55 53.06
N ILE A 753 -32.29 15.47 51.75
CA ILE A 753 -33.43 14.74 51.17
C ILE A 753 -33.08 13.30 50.72
N GLY A 754 -31.94 12.76 51.14
CA GLY A 754 -31.60 11.34 50.95
C GLY A 754 -30.91 10.99 49.62
N VAL A 755 -30.49 11.97 48.82
CA VAL A 755 -29.65 11.74 47.63
C VAL A 755 -28.18 11.59 48.06
N THR A 756 -27.84 10.49 48.73
CA THR A 756 -26.49 10.23 49.26
C THR A 756 -25.46 9.81 48.21
N LEU A 757 -25.90 9.37 47.03
CA LEU A 757 -25.02 8.90 45.96
C LEU A 757 -24.45 10.08 45.16
N ALA A 758 -23.14 10.30 45.24
CA ALA A 758 -22.44 11.40 44.56
C ALA A 758 -22.69 11.47 43.04
N GLY A 759 -22.84 10.31 42.37
CA GLY A 759 -23.22 10.26 40.95
C GLY A 759 -24.63 10.80 40.67
N HIS A 760 -25.58 10.60 41.59
CA HIS A 760 -26.93 11.14 41.49
C HIS A 760 -26.96 12.64 41.82
N GLN A 761 -26.25 13.06 42.87
CA GLN A 761 -26.05 14.48 43.20
C GLN A 761 -25.49 15.24 41.99
N LYS A 762 -24.38 14.75 41.41
CA LYS A 762 -23.76 15.38 40.24
C LYS A 762 -24.71 15.45 39.03
N LYS A 763 -25.52 14.42 38.81
CA LYS A 763 -26.48 14.39 37.69
C LYS A 763 -27.64 15.37 37.88
N ILE A 764 -28.21 15.44 39.09
CA ILE A 764 -29.26 16.38 39.45
C ILE A 764 -28.74 17.82 39.38
N LEU A 765 -27.60 18.10 40.03
CA LEU A 765 -26.98 19.43 40.01
C LEU A 765 -26.60 19.89 38.60
N ALA A 766 -26.09 19.00 37.74
CA ALA A 766 -25.80 19.35 36.34
C ALA A 766 -27.07 19.79 35.58
N SER A 767 -28.19 19.10 35.77
CA SER A 767 -29.47 19.50 35.17
C SER A 767 -30.02 20.80 35.78
N VAL A 768 -29.86 21.02 37.09
CA VAL A 768 -30.20 22.28 37.79
C VAL A 768 -29.38 23.46 37.26
N GLN A 769 -28.09 23.29 37.00
CA GLN A 769 -27.26 24.34 36.39
C GLN A 769 -27.69 24.67 34.95
N HIS A 770 -28.16 23.67 34.19
CA HIS A 770 -28.73 23.91 32.85
C HIS A 770 -30.07 24.68 32.92
N MET A 771 -30.91 24.43 33.93
CA MET A 771 -32.11 25.24 34.17
C MET A 771 -31.75 26.69 34.53
N LYS A 772 -30.72 26.90 35.38
CA LYS A 772 -30.19 28.22 35.73
C LYS A 772 -29.63 29.00 34.53
N SER A 773 -28.95 28.34 33.59
CA SER A 773 -28.30 29.03 32.46
C SER A 773 -29.28 29.60 31.43
N GLN A 774 -30.45 28.99 31.26
CA GLN A 774 -31.48 29.42 30.30
C GLN A 774 -32.52 30.39 30.90
N ALA A 775 -32.50 30.61 32.23
CA ALA A 775 -33.42 31.50 32.93
C ALA A 775 -33.01 32.99 32.95
N LYS A 776 -31.93 33.39 32.26
CA LYS A 776 -31.50 34.79 32.15
C LYS A 776 -32.13 35.47 30.92
N PRO A 777 -32.91 36.55 31.08
CA PRO A 777 -33.36 37.37 29.96
C PRO A 777 -32.19 38.09 29.29
N GLY A 778 -32.20 38.12 27.95
CA GLY A 778 -31.28 38.97 27.18
C GLY A 778 -31.70 40.44 27.28
N ALA A 779 -30.76 41.35 27.54
CA ALA A 779 -31.02 42.78 27.61
C ALA A 779 -31.11 43.42 26.21
N SER A 780 -32.07 44.32 26.02
CA SER A 780 -32.31 45.03 24.75
C SER A 780 -32.40 46.55 24.96
N GLY A 781 -31.67 47.33 24.16
CA GLY A 781 -31.82 48.79 24.06
C GLY A 781 -31.09 49.56 25.16
N GLY A 782 -29.88 50.06 24.86
CA GLY A 782 -29.09 50.86 25.78
C GLY A 782 -29.28 52.38 25.62
N SER A 783 -28.62 53.13 26.49
CA SER A 783 -28.25 54.53 26.30
C SER A 783 -26.89 54.77 26.96
N GLY A 784 -26.07 55.65 26.38
CA GLY A 784 -24.71 55.93 26.87
C GLY A 784 -24.62 57.27 27.58
N THR A 785 -23.69 57.37 28.52
CA THR A 785 -23.13 58.63 29.05
C THR A 785 -21.69 58.37 29.52
N PRO A 786 -20.82 59.40 29.55
CA PRO A 786 -19.36 59.20 29.48
C PRO A 786 -18.69 58.97 30.85
N ALA A 787 -17.48 58.42 30.79
CA ALA A 787 -16.57 58.35 31.92
C ALA A 787 -15.90 59.70 32.22
N PRO A 788 -15.65 60.05 33.49
CA PRO A 788 -14.53 60.90 33.89
C PRO A 788 -13.24 60.08 34.02
N GLN A 789 -12.10 60.77 34.01
CA GLN A 789 -10.76 60.18 34.12
C GLN A 789 -10.43 59.78 35.57
N TYR A 790 -9.62 58.73 35.74
CA TYR A 790 -8.26 58.83 36.27
C TYR A 790 -7.40 57.63 35.83
#